data_AF-A0A5A7MD57-F1
#
_entry.id   AF-A0A5A7MD57-F1
#
_cell.length_a   1.000
_cell.length_b   1.000
_cell.length_c   1.000
_cell.angle_alpha   90.00
_cell.angle_beta   90.00
_cell.angle_gamma   90.00
#
_symmetry.space_group_name_H-M   'P 1'
#
loop_
_entity.id
_entity.type
_entity.pdbx_description
1 polymer ?
#
loop_
_entity_poly.entity_id
_entity_poly.type
_entity_poly.pdbx_seq_one_letter_code
_entity_poly.pdbx_strand_id
1 'polypeptide(L)'
;MKFRFPIVIIDEDYRSENTSGLGIRALAQAIEEEGFEVLGVTSYGDLSQFAQQQSRASAFILSIDDEEFQLGGDKDPIIHSLRDFIGEVRRKNEEVPIYIYGETKTSRHLPNDILRELHGFIHMFEDTPEFVAKHIIREAKSYLESVQPPFFKALLDYAEDGSYSWHCPGHSGGVAFLKSPVGQMYHQFYGENMLRADVCNAVEELGQLLDHNGAIGESERNAARIFNADHCYFVTNGTSTSNKIVWHHTVAPGDVVVVDRNCHKSILHSIIMTGAIPVFLKPTRNHFGIIGPIPQSEFSVESIQAKIAANPLLKGVDAKAVKPRVLTLTQSTYDGVLYNTETIKGMLDGYVANLHFDEAWLPHAAFHPFYGSYHAMGKKRKRPMHSVVYATQSIHKLLAGISQASHVLVQDSQTEKLDHPLFNEAYLMHTSTSPQYSIIASCDVAAAMMEPPGGTALVEESIVEALDFRRAMRKVEDEFGDDDWWFEVWGPEALAEEGVGTAQDWIIRGTDASTKTRSKKNGKEFDNWHGFGDLADGFNMLDPIKSTIVTPGLDLDGDFADTGIPASIVTKYLAEHGVVVEKTGLYSFFIMFTIGITKGRWNTMLTALQQFKDDYDRNQPLARILPEFCQQHRRYERMGLRDLCQHVHELYAKYDIARLTTEMYLSDLKPTMKPSDAYAHIAQRKTERVEIDHLVGRTTVGLVTPYPPGIPLLIPGEVFNKKIVDYLVFAREFAKECPGFETDIHGLVELEDENGEIRYYADCVAEESVKPVAVKKTAAVKKPAAEKTVAKKTAAAPGATTAAKTPAKKAATKPATKPATKAAAKSTAKPAVKAAAKTARKAA
;
A
#
# COMPACT_ATOMS: atom_id res chain seq x y z
N MET A 1 -22.67 16.02 -13.74
CA MET A 1 -22.83 15.29 -12.45
C MET A 1 -23.22 16.30 -11.37
N LYS A 2 -23.33 15.93 -10.08
CA LYS A 2 -23.39 16.94 -8.99
C LYS A 2 -22.38 16.64 -7.90
N PHE A 3 -21.23 17.32 -7.98
CA PHE A 3 -20.28 17.45 -6.89
C PHE A 3 -20.89 18.29 -5.74
N ARG A 4 -20.36 18.10 -4.53
CA ARG A 4 -20.83 18.80 -3.32
C ARG A 4 -19.67 19.45 -2.59
N PHE A 5 -19.37 20.68 -3.02
CA PHE A 5 -18.39 21.56 -2.40
C PHE A 5 -19.11 22.84 -1.95
N PRO A 6 -19.63 22.91 -0.71
CA PRO A 6 -20.43 24.05 -0.28
C PRO A 6 -19.64 25.37 -0.26
N ILE A 7 -20.36 26.47 -0.40
CA ILE A 7 -19.86 27.80 -0.02
C ILE A 7 -20.10 27.95 1.47
N VAL A 8 -19.03 28.24 2.22
CA VAL A 8 -19.09 28.43 3.67
C VAL A 8 -19.40 29.88 3.97
N ILE A 9 -20.31 30.11 4.92
CA ILE A 9 -20.58 31.43 5.49
C ILE A 9 -20.28 31.35 6.99
N ILE A 10 -19.38 32.21 7.46
CA ILE A 10 -19.06 32.37 8.88
C ILE A 10 -19.53 33.76 9.31
N ASP A 11 -20.56 33.79 10.15
CA ASP A 11 -21.20 35.01 10.64
C ASP A 11 -21.91 34.71 11.96
N GLU A 12 -21.59 35.43 13.05
CA GLU A 12 -22.24 35.20 14.35
C GLU A 12 -23.76 35.46 14.28
N ASP A 13 -24.17 36.42 13.45
CA ASP A 13 -25.57 36.77 13.24
C ASP A 13 -26.33 35.90 12.22
N TYR A 14 -25.72 34.83 11.68
CA TYR A 14 -26.35 33.98 10.65
C TYR A 14 -27.70 33.39 11.11
N ARG A 15 -27.97 33.34 12.42
CA ARG A 15 -29.24 32.91 13.02
C ARG A 15 -30.03 34.01 13.76
N SER A 16 -29.54 35.25 13.78
CA SER A 16 -30.19 36.41 14.41
C SER A 16 -31.26 37.05 13.52
N GLU A 17 -32.32 37.60 14.10
CA GLU A 17 -33.39 38.33 13.38
C GLU A 17 -33.06 39.84 13.14
N ASN A 18 -31.81 40.24 13.34
CA ASN A 18 -31.35 41.61 13.08
C ASN A 18 -30.97 41.82 11.59
N THR A 19 -30.53 43.04 11.26
CA THR A 19 -30.19 43.42 9.88
C THR A 19 -29.12 42.51 9.28
N SER A 20 -27.97 42.35 9.96
CA SER A 20 -26.82 41.55 9.49
C SER A 20 -27.24 40.13 9.12
N GLY A 21 -27.87 39.43 10.08
CA GLY A 21 -28.38 38.07 9.88
C GLY A 21 -29.41 37.94 8.76
N LEU A 22 -30.28 38.95 8.56
CA LEU A 22 -31.23 38.95 7.44
C LEU A 22 -30.55 39.13 6.08
N GLY A 23 -29.53 40.01 6.00
CA GLY A 23 -28.77 40.26 4.78
C GLY A 23 -27.95 39.05 4.34
N ILE A 24 -27.21 38.42 5.26
CA ILE A 24 -26.38 37.26 4.93
C ILE A 24 -27.23 36.05 4.54
N ARG A 25 -28.41 35.86 5.15
CA ARG A 25 -29.34 34.79 4.77
C ARG A 25 -30.00 35.02 3.41
N ALA A 26 -30.22 36.28 3.01
CA ALA A 26 -30.65 36.59 1.66
C ALA A 26 -29.57 36.23 0.62
N LEU A 27 -28.29 36.47 0.93
CA LEU A 27 -27.17 36.02 0.09
C LEU A 27 -27.05 34.49 0.06
N ALA A 28 -27.20 33.81 1.20
CA ALA A 28 -27.24 32.35 1.27
C ALA A 28 -28.35 31.77 0.37
N GLN A 29 -29.58 32.28 0.48
CA GLN A 29 -30.69 31.85 -0.36
C GLN A 29 -30.42 32.10 -1.85
N ALA A 30 -29.87 33.25 -2.23
CA ALA A 30 -29.52 33.55 -3.62
C ALA A 30 -28.45 32.59 -4.20
N ILE A 31 -27.54 32.07 -3.36
CA ILE A 31 -26.56 31.04 -3.74
C ILE A 31 -27.22 29.66 -3.88
N GLU A 32 -28.16 29.31 -2.99
CA GLU A 32 -28.91 28.05 -3.06
C GLU A 32 -29.88 28.01 -4.26
N GLU A 33 -30.50 29.13 -4.64
CA GLU A 33 -31.38 29.25 -5.82
C GLU A 33 -30.62 29.07 -7.15
N GLU A 34 -29.36 29.50 -7.23
CA GLU A 34 -28.43 29.18 -8.33
C GLU A 34 -27.85 27.74 -8.24
N GLY A 35 -28.32 26.94 -7.26
CA GLY A 35 -28.11 25.50 -7.17
C GLY A 35 -26.89 25.04 -6.38
N PHE A 36 -26.16 25.94 -5.72
CA PHE A 36 -25.05 25.61 -4.83
C PHE A 36 -25.53 25.15 -3.45
N GLU A 37 -24.64 24.60 -2.63
CA GLU A 37 -24.90 24.17 -1.25
C GLU A 37 -24.25 25.20 -0.32
N VAL A 38 -24.95 25.70 0.70
CA VAL A 38 -24.43 26.71 1.63
C VAL A 38 -24.29 26.12 3.04
N LEU A 39 -23.18 26.42 3.71
CA LEU A 39 -22.93 26.02 5.09
C LEU A 39 -22.71 27.25 5.97
N GLY A 40 -23.79 27.71 6.63
CA GLY A 40 -23.76 28.83 7.57
C GLY A 40 -23.43 28.41 9.01
N VAL A 41 -22.40 29.02 9.60
CA VAL A 41 -21.93 28.78 10.98
C VAL A 41 -21.78 30.08 11.78
N THR A 42 -22.02 30.00 13.08
CA THR A 42 -22.35 31.13 13.97
C THR A 42 -21.37 31.34 15.13
N SER A 43 -20.06 31.25 14.88
CA SER A 43 -19.04 31.57 15.89
C SER A 43 -17.66 31.72 15.27
N TYR A 44 -16.94 32.77 15.65
CA TYR A 44 -15.50 32.90 15.34
C TYR A 44 -14.60 32.12 16.32
N GLY A 45 -15.18 31.52 17.37
CA GLY A 45 -14.47 31.04 18.57
C GLY A 45 -13.42 29.95 18.35
N ASP A 46 -13.49 29.20 17.23
CA ASP A 46 -12.32 28.49 16.69
C ASP A 46 -12.40 28.35 15.16
N LEU A 47 -12.16 29.48 14.49
CA LEU A 47 -11.94 29.54 13.04
C LEU A 47 -10.88 28.54 12.54
N SER A 48 -9.86 28.23 13.35
CA SER A 48 -8.74 27.36 12.96
C SER A 48 -9.15 25.89 12.86
N GLN A 49 -9.82 25.35 13.89
CA GLN A 49 -10.38 23.99 13.87
C GLN A 49 -11.44 23.84 12.78
N PHE A 50 -12.19 24.91 12.48
CA PHE A 50 -13.17 24.89 11.42
C PHE A 50 -12.52 24.84 10.03
N ALA A 51 -11.51 25.66 9.77
CA ALA A 51 -10.72 25.62 8.53
C ALA A 51 -10.09 24.23 8.30
N GLN A 52 -9.52 23.62 9.36
CA GLN A 52 -8.95 22.27 9.30
C GLN A 52 -9.96 21.18 8.89
N GLN A 53 -11.25 21.36 9.20
CA GLN A 53 -12.32 20.39 8.89
C GLN A 53 -12.97 20.62 7.52
N GLN A 54 -12.97 21.84 6.98
CA GLN A 54 -13.66 22.18 5.72
C GLN A 54 -12.79 22.05 4.46
N SER A 55 -12.13 20.90 4.28
CA SER A 55 -11.44 20.52 3.03
C SER A 55 -12.36 20.40 1.79
N ARG A 56 -13.66 20.68 1.97
CA ARG A 56 -14.71 20.62 0.94
C ARG A 56 -15.31 21.99 0.61
N ALA A 57 -14.82 23.10 1.18
CA ALA A 57 -15.28 24.43 0.81
C ALA A 57 -14.92 24.76 -0.66
N SER A 58 -15.82 25.41 -1.39
CA SER A 58 -15.54 26.00 -2.71
C SER A 58 -15.31 27.52 -2.66
N ALA A 59 -15.76 28.18 -1.59
CA ALA A 59 -15.38 29.53 -1.18
C ALA A 59 -15.72 29.72 0.31
N PHE A 60 -15.09 30.69 0.94
CA PHE A 60 -15.42 31.19 2.28
C PHE A 60 -15.93 32.63 2.21
N ILE A 61 -17.01 32.92 2.93
CA ILE A 61 -17.51 34.27 3.21
C ILE A 61 -17.38 34.48 4.72
N LEU A 62 -16.63 35.50 5.12
CA LEU A 62 -16.45 35.92 6.50
C LEU A 62 -17.23 37.22 6.70
N SER A 63 -18.25 37.22 7.55
CA SER A 63 -18.79 38.47 8.08
C SER A 63 -17.76 39.12 9.00
N ILE A 64 -17.73 40.44 9.05
CA ILE A 64 -16.97 41.23 10.02
C ILE A 64 -17.78 42.48 10.36
N ASP A 65 -18.11 42.64 11.64
CA ASP A 65 -18.97 43.74 12.08
C ASP A 65 -18.19 45.05 12.27
N ASP A 66 -18.91 46.16 12.12
CA ASP A 66 -18.31 47.49 12.21
C ASP A 66 -17.74 47.78 13.62
N GLU A 67 -18.25 47.11 14.65
CA GLU A 67 -17.84 47.21 16.06
C GLU A 67 -16.62 46.36 16.44
N GLU A 68 -16.08 45.50 15.56
CA GLU A 68 -14.92 44.65 15.89
C GLU A 68 -13.57 45.38 15.76
N PHE A 69 -13.54 46.51 15.06
CA PHE A 69 -12.36 47.35 14.83
C PHE A 69 -12.21 48.49 15.86
N GLN A 70 -12.14 48.15 17.16
CA GLN A 70 -12.22 49.12 18.26
C GLN A 70 -10.90 49.85 18.58
N LEU A 71 -9.76 49.29 18.20
CA LEU A 71 -8.41 49.72 18.57
C LEU A 71 -7.61 50.28 17.38
N GLY A 72 -7.95 49.86 16.15
CA GLY A 72 -7.48 50.41 14.89
C GLY A 72 -6.17 49.78 14.36
N GLY A 73 -6.31 48.91 13.38
CA GLY A 73 -5.21 48.31 12.60
C GLY A 73 -4.73 46.99 13.21
N ASP A 74 -3.41 46.72 13.19
CA ASP A 74 -2.77 45.50 13.74
C ASP A 74 -2.89 45.30 15.27
N LYS A 75 -3.92 45.87 15.90
CA LYS A 75 -4.27 45.71 17.32
C LYS A 75 -5.70 45.22 17.54
N ASP A 76 -6.53 45.24 16.51
CA ASP A 76 -7.90 44.76 16.58
C ASP A 76 -7.90 43.22 16.68
N PRO A 77 -8.58 42.59 17.67
CA PRO A 77 -8.56 41.12 17.82
C PRO A 77 -9.00 40.37 16.55
N ILE A 78 -9.97 40.93 15.82
CA ILE A 78 -10.46 40.36 14.56
C ILE A 78 -9.38 40.30 13.47
N ILE A 79 -8.38 41.21 13.48
CA ILE A 79 -7.23 41.15 12.57
C ILE A 79 -6.34 39.95 12.85
N HIS A 80 -6.22 39.54 14.12
CA HIS A 80 -5.52 38.30 14.48
C HIS A 80 -6.33 37.08 14.05
N SER A 81 -7.60 36.99 14.46
CA SER A 81 -8.50 35.88 14.09
C SER A 81 -8.59 35.65 12.57
N LEU A 82 -8.66 36.74 11.80
CA LEU A 82 -8.68 36.71 10.32
C LEU A 82 -7.34 36.27 9.73
N ARG A 83 -6.21 36.76 10.26
CA ARG A 83 -4.87 36.37 9.84
C ARG A 83 -4.58 34.89 10.14
N ASP A 84 -5.03 34.40 11.29
CA ASP A 84 -4.85 33.01 11.72
C ASP A 84 -5.75 32.06 10.90
N PHE A 85 -7.01 32.46 10.62
CA PHE A 85 -7.90 31.72 9.70
C PHE A 85 -7.31 31.64 8.29
N ILE A 86 -6.90 32.77 7.72
CA ILE A 86 -6.27 32.81 6.39
C ILE A 86 -5.00 31.95 6.39
N GLY A 87 -4.20 31.99 7.45
CA GLY A 87 -3.01 31.15 7.62
C GLY A 87 -3.32 29.65 7.54
N GLU A 88 -4.28 29.17 8.31
CA GLU A 88 -4.66 27.74 8.30
C GLU A 88 -5.37 27.29 7.01
N VAL A 89 -6.17 28.18 6.38
CA VAL A 89 -6.72 27.91 5.04
C VAL A 89 -5.60 27.82 4.00
N ARG A 90 -4.70 28.81 3.93
CA ARG A 90 -3.59 28.86 2.95
C ARG A 90 -2.56 27.75 3.19
N ARG A 91 -2.38 27.28 4.43
CA ARG A 91 -1.57 26.11 4.78
C ARG A 91 -2.06 24.82 4.11
N LYS A 92 -3.37 24.67 3.88
CA LYS A 92 -3.94 23.51 3.16
C LYS A 92 -4.30 23.83 1.69
N ASN A 93 -4.55 25.10 1.33
CA ASN A 93 -5.03 25.49 0.00
C ASN A 93 -4.70 26.97 -0.36
N GLU A 94 -3.79 27.16 -1.31
CA GLU A 94 -3.31 28.49 -1.75
C GLU A 94 -4.39 29.31 -2.50
N GLU A 95 -5.30 28.65 -3.24
CA GLU A 95 -6.15 29.28 -4.25
C GLU A 95 -7.65 29.41 -3.86
N VAL A 96 -8.10 28.82 -2.74
CA VAL A 96 -9.54 28.85 -2.39
C VAL A 96 -10.02 30.29 -2.15
N PRO A 97 -11.16 30.72 -2.75
CA PRO A 97 -11.67 32.07 -2.58
C PRO A 97 -12.09 32.40 -1.16
N ILE A 98 -11.68 33.58 -0.67
CA ILE A 98 -12.06 34.14 0.63
C ILE A 98 -12.62 35.55 0.42
N TYR A 99 -13.84 35.79 0.89
CA TYR A 99 -14.54 37.08 0.82
C TYR A 99 -14.79 37.64 2.21
N ILE A 100 -14.82 38.97 2.33
CA ILE A 100 -15.32 39.66 3.52
C ILE A 100 -16.69 40.29 3.21
N TYR A 101 -17.64 40.08 4.10
CA TYR A 101 -18.97 40.69 4.14
C TYR A 101 -19.03 41.71 5.29
N GLY A 102 -19.66 42.87 5.08
CA GLY A 102 -19.80 43.85 6.15
C GLY A 102 -20.56 45.12 5.75
N GLU A 103 -20.85 45.95 6.76
CA GLU A 103 -21.68 47.15 6.61
C GLU A 103 -20.95 48.33 5.93
N THR A 104 -19.88 48.88 6.54
CA THR A 104 -19.18 50.08 5.99
C THR A 104 -17.67 49.93 5.77
N LYS A 105 -17.05 48.81 6.19
CA LYS A 105 -15.60 48.60 6.05
C LYS A 105 -15.16 48.47 4.59
N THR A 106 -14.35 49.43 4.13
CA THR A 106 -13.56 49.32 2.89
C THR A 106 -12.15 48.81 3.17
N SER A 107 -11.42 48.40 2.14
CA SER A 107 -10.05 47.84 2.22
C SER A 107 -9.02 48.69 3.00
N ARG A 108 -9.28 49.98 3.22
CA ARG A 108 -8.42 50.88 4.03
C ARG A 108 -8.28 50.48 5.50
N HIS A 109 -9.17 49.63 6.02
CA HIS A 109 -9.18 49.23 7.43
C HIS A 109 -8.42 47.93 7.71
N LEU A 110 -7.96 47.23 6.66
CA LEU A 110 -7.26 45.95 6.78
C LEU A 110 -5.77 46.09 6.43
N PRO A 111 -4.87 45.41 7.18
CA PRO A 111 -3.47 45.25 6.82
C PRO A 111 -3.24 44.68 5.41
N ASN A 112 -2.19 45.14 4.72
CA ASN A 112 -1.93 44.81 3.32
C ASN A 112 -1.46 43.35 3.11
N ASP A 113 -1.00 42.66 4.15
CA ASP A 113 -0.80 41.21 4.13
C ASP A 113 -2.14 40.47 4.00
N ILE A 114 -3.14 40.83 4.80
CA ILE A 114 -4.49 40.25 4.72
C ILE A 114 -5.16 40.59 3.38
N LEU A 115 -5.09 41.84 2.93
CA LEU A 115 -5.71 42.29 1.67
C LEU A 115 -5.26 41.50 0.43
N ARG A 116 -4.08 40.88 0.45
CA ARG A 116 -3.54 40.12 -0.68
C ARG A 116 -4.09 38.70 -0.79
N GLU A 117 -4.67 38.17 0.28
CA GLU A 117 -5.20 36.81 0.35
C GLU A 117 -6.70 36.74 0.06
N LEU A 118 -7.37 37.90 0.08
CA LEU A 118 -8.81 38.07 -0.15
C LEU A 118 -9.13 38.20 -1.64
N HIS A 119 -10.27 37.64 -2.04
CA HIS A 119 -10.79 37.68 -3.40
C HIS A 119 -11.79 38.83 -3.62
N GLY A 120 -12.43 39.34 -2.56
CA GLY A 120 -13.35 40.47 -2.67
C GLY A 120 -13.96 40.93 -1.34
N PHE A 121 -14.63 42.09 -1.43
CA PHE A 121 -15.49 42.65 -0.40
C PHE A 121 -16.93 42.62 -0.91
N ILE A 122 -17.88 42.42 0.01
CA ILE A 122 -19.31 42.40 -0.26
C ILE A 122 -19.93 43.48 0.62
N HIS A 123 -20.52 44.51 0.01
CA HIS A 123 -21.08 45.65 0.74
C HIS A 123 -22.58 45.45 0.96
N MET A 124 -22.94 45.15 2.21
CA MET A 124 -24.27 44.72 2.62
C MET A 124 -25.43 45.59 2.12
N PHE A 125 -25.22 46.91 2.02
CA PHE A 125 -26.25 47.89 1.64
C PHE A 125 -26.08 48.47 0.22
N GLU A 126 -25.02 48.09 -0.51
CA GLU A 126 -24.73 48.61 -1.84
C GLU A 126 -24.89 47.55 -2.96
N ASP A 127 -24.63 46.28 -2.65
CA ASP A 127 -24.75 45.15 -3.59
C ASP A 127 -26.12 44.45 -3.49
N THR A 128 -26.60 43.81 -4.58
CA THR A 128 -27.77 42.91 -4.52
C THR A 128 -27.35 41.45 -4.32
N PRO A 129 -28.07 40.66 -3.48
CA PRO A 129 -27.71 39.26 -3.20
C PRO A 129 -27.53 38.39 -4.45
N GLU A 130 -28.35 38.60 -5.48
CA GLU A 130 -28.36 37.80 -6.72
C GLU A 130 -27.19 38.12 -7.66
N PHE A 131 -26.63 39.33 -7.55
CA PHE A 131 -25.40 39.71 -8.27
C PHE A 131 -24.17 39.13 -7.56
N VAL A 132 -24.10 39.28 -6.24
CA VAL A 132 -23.00 38.76 -5.41
C VAL A 132 -22.94 37.23 -5.50
N ALA A 133 -24.07 36.54 -5.34
CA ALA A 133 -24.15 35.09 -5.49
C ALA A 133 -23.55 34.61 -6.82
N LYS A 134 -23.86 35.30 -7.92
CA LYS A 134 -23.32 34.98 -9.26
C LYS A 134 -21.82 35.25 -9.39
N HIS A 135 -21.29 36.28 -8.72
CA HIS A 135 -19.84 36.51 -8.67
C HIS A 135 -19.12 35.41 -7.87
N ILE A 136 -19.60 35.09 -6.67
CA ILE A 136 -18.98 34.07 -5.80
C ILE A 136 -19.04 32.69 -6.46
N ILE A 137 -20.19 32.33 -7.05
CA ILE A 137 -20.34 31.08 -7.81
C ILE A 137 -19.42 31.02 -9.03
N ARG A 138 -19.08 32.15 -9.66
CA ARG A 138 -18.10 32.19 -10.76
C ARG A 138 -16.70 31.84 -10.27
N GLU A 139 -16.22 32.47 -9.20
CA GLU A 139 -14.87 32.17 -8.67
C GLU A 139 -14.80 30.78 -8.03
N ALA A 140 -15.85 30.35 -7.32
CA ALA A 140 -15.97 29.00 -6.79
C ALA A 140 -15.91 27.93 -7.90
N LYS A 141 -16.52 28.18 -9.07
CA LYS A 141 -16.36 27.30 -10.25
C LYS A 141 -14.95 27.36 -10.83
N SER A 142 -14.39 28.56 -11.01
CA SER A 142 -13.02 28.75 -11.50
C SER A 142 -11.99 27.99 -10.66
N TYR A 143 -12.10 28.07 -9.34
CA TYR A 143 -11.32 27.29 -8.37
C TYR A 143 -11.58 25.78 -8.51
N LEU A 144 -12.84 25.33 -8.55
CA LEU A 144 -13.15 23.91 -8.75
C LEU A 144 -12.71 23.35 -10.11
N GLU A 145 -12.51 24.20 -11.12
CA GLU A 145 -11.97 23.84 -12.43
C GLU A 145 -10.44 23.85 -12.51
N SER A 146 -9.75 24.56 -11.60
CA SER A 146 -8.28 24.65 -11.53
C SER A 146 -7.65 23.53 -10.71
N VAL A 147 -8.34 23.03 -9.68
CA VAL A 147 -7.87 21.89 -8.84
C VAL A 147 -8.00 20.52 -9.53
N GLN A 148 -8.58 20.45 -10.73
CA GLN A 148 -8.73 19.21 -11.49
C GLN A 148 -7.47 18.93 -12.33
N PRO A 149 -6.71 17.86 -12.06
CA PRO A 149 -5.55 17.52 -12.86
C PRO A 149 -5.94 16.95 -14.23
N PRO A 150 -5.02 16.94 -15.23
CA PRO A 150 -5.39 16.95 -16.64
C PRO A 150 -6.22 15.75 -17.09
N PHE A 151 -5.84 14.53 -16.69
CA PHE A 151 -6.54 13.33 -17.09
C PHE A 151 -7.84 13.14 -16.31
N PHE A 152 -7.87 13.47 -15.01
CA PHE A 152 -9.12 13.46 -14.27
C PHE A 152 -10.14 14.45 -14.84
N LYS A 153 -9.71 15.66 -15.23
CA LYS A 153 -10.55 16.66 -15.89
C LYS A 153 -11.17 16.12 -17.18
N ALA A 154 -10.35 15.65 -18.11
CA ALA A 154 -10.83 15.11 -19.38
C ALA A 154 -11.76 13.89 -19.19
N LEU A 155 -11.52 13.07 -18.16
CA LEU A 155 -12.38 11.94 -17.80
C LEU A 155 -13.73 12.36 -17.19
N LEU A 156 -13.79 13.53 -16.52
CA LEU A 156 -15.05 14.13 -16.10
C LEU A 156 -15.82 14.69 -17.30
N ASP A 157 -15.16 15.47 -18.17
CA ASP A 157 -15.78 16.08 -19.35
C ASP A 157 -16.47 15.02 -20.23
N TYR A 158 -15.73 13.95 -20.60
CA TYR A 158 -16.28 12.79 -21.34
C TYR A 158 -17.50 12.14 -20.65
N ALA A 159 -17.46 12.05 -19.31
CA ALA A 159 -18.53 11.42 -18.52
C ALA A 159 -19.76 12.34 -18.31
N GLU A 160 -19.62 13.66 -18.49
CA GLU A 160 -20.72 14.64 -18.48
C GLU A 160 -21.41 14.71 -19.85
N ASP A 161 -20.66 14.62 -20.95
CA ASP A 161 -21.15 14.68 -22.34
C ASP A 161 -22.14 13.53 -22.71
N GLY A 162 -22.08 12.41 -21.98
CA GLY A 162 -23.10 11.35 -22.05
C GLY A 162 -23.11 10.54 -23.35
N SER A 163 -21.99 10.55 -24.09
CA SER A 163 -21.84 9.94 -25.42
C SER A 163 -22.18 8.44 -25.49
N TYR A 164 -22.86 8.03 -26.57
CA TYR A 164 -23.24 6.65 -26.83
C TYR A 164 -22.09 5.85 -27.48
N SER A 165 -21.32 5.14 -26.64
CA SER A 165 -20.20 4.28 -27.04
C SER A 165 -20.63 3.08 -27.91
N TRP A 166 -19.97 2.86 -29.06
CA TRP A 166 -20.07 1.64 -29.89
C TRP A 166 -18.80 0.77 -29.85
N HIS A 167 -17.95 0.98 -28.85
CA HIS A 167 -16.66 0.32 -28.63
C HIS A 167 -16.65 -0.50 -27.32
N CYS A 168 -15.49 -1.02 -26.94
CA CYS A 168 -15.27 -1.66 -25.64
C CYS A 168 -15.18 -0.61 -24.50
N PRO A 169 -15.41 -1.00 -23.23
CA PRO A 169 -15.77 -2.32 -22.75
C PRO A 169 -17.23 -2.73 -23.04
N GLY A 170 -17.48 -4.04 -23.10
CA GLY A 170 -18.78 -4.62 -23.48
C GLY A 170 -19.94 -4.38 -22.50
N HIS A 171 -19.72 -3.68 -21.37
CA HIS A 171 -20.81 -3.20 -20.51
C HIS A 171 -21.40 -1.86 -20.94
N SER A 172 -20.72 -1.10 -21.82
CA SER A 172 -21.16 0.18 -22.38
C SER A 172 -21.65 1.17 -21.31
N GLY A 173 -20.73 1.73 -20.52
CA GLY A 173 -21.06 2.64 -19.42
C GLY A 173 -21.76 1.99 -18.21
N GLY A 174 -22.01 0.67 -18.25
CA GLY A 174 -22.69 -0.09 -17.20
C GLY A 174 -24.05 -0.65 -17.62
N VAL A 175 -24.58 -0.23 -18.78
CA VAL A 175 -25.89 -0.62 -19.32
C VAL A 175 -26.09 -2.14 -19.46
N ALA A 176 -25.04 -2.93 -19.64
CA ALA A 176 -25.18 -4.39 -19.65
C ALA A 176 -25.51 -5.00 -18.29
N PHE A 177 -25.00 -4.44 -17.18
CA PHE A 177 -25.25 -4.95 -15.83
C PHE A 177 -26.74 -4.81 -15.45
N LEU A 178 -27.40 -3.73 -15.88
CA LEU A 178 -28.84 -3.50 -15.68
C LEU A 178 -29.75 -4.57 -16.33
N LYS A 179 -29.20 -5.48 -17.16
CA LYS A 179 -29.94 -6.55 -17.84
C LYS A 179 -30.05 -7.85 -17.00
N SER A 180 -29.50 -7.86 -15.78
CA SER A 180 -29.50 -9.02 -14.87
C SER A 180 -29.66 -8.58 -13.41
N PRO A 181 -30.45 -9.28 -12.55
CA PRO A 181 -30.63 -8.86 -11.16
C PRO A 181 -29.34 -8.74 -10.35
N VAL A 182 -28.39 -9.68 -10.52
CA VAL A 182 -27.07 -9.59 -9.87
C VAL A 182 -26.19 -8.47 -10.45
N GLY A 183 -26.36 -8.16 -11.74
CA GLY A 183 -25.73 -7.00 -12.36
C GLY A 183 -26.32 -5.68 -11.87
N GLN A 184 -27.63 -5.60 -11.60
CA GLN A 184 -28.24 -4.44 -10.99
C GLN A 184 -27.70 -4.20 -9.57
N MET A 185 -27.50 -5.26 -8.77
CA MET A 185 -26.82 -5.16 -7.46
C MET A 185 -25.37 -4.64 -7.61
N TYR A 186 -24.60 -5.17 -8.56
CA TYR A 186 -23.24 -4.72 -8.86
C TYR A 186 -23.19 -3.23 -9.26
N HIS A 187 -24.09 -2.80 -10.14
CA HIS A 187 -24.21 -1.41 -10.59
C HIS A 187 -24.68 -0.46 -9.46
N GLN A 188 -25.51 -0.93 -8.54
CA GLN A 188 -25.91 -0.15 -7.36
C GLN A 188 -24.79 -0.06 -6.32
N PHE A 189 -23.91 -1.06 -6.24
CA PHE A 189 -22.77 -1.07 -5.33
C PHE A 189 -21.63 -0.15 -5.80
N TYR A 190 -21.21 -0.24 -7.07
CA TYR A 190 -20.12 0.58 -7.62
C TYR A 190 -20.56 1.98 -8.11
N GLY A 191 -21.84 2.16 -8.42
CA GLY A 191 -22.37 3.40 -8.98
C GLY A 191 -22.09 3.60 -10.47
N GLU A 192 -22.85 4.49 -11.09
CA GLU A 192 -22.82 4.72 -12.54
C GLU A 192 -21.52 5.39 -13.02
N ASN A 193 -20.96 6.32 -12.23
CA ASN A 193 -19.78 7.09 -12.61
C ASN A 193 -18.53 6.21 -12.81
N MET A 194 -18.31 5.23 -11.92
CA MET A 194 -17.17 4.30 -12.05
C MET A 194 -17.31 3.41 -13.28
N LEU A 195 -18.56 3.06 -13.66
CA LEU A 195 -18.85 2.25 -14.85
C LEU A 195 -18.87 3.05 -16.16
N ARG A 196 -19.04 4.38 -16.10
CA ARG A 196 -18.77 5.31 -17.22
C ARG A 196 -17.28 5.59 -17.39
N ALA A 197 -16.53 5.67 -16.31
CA ALA A 197 -15.09 5.89 -16.32
C ALA A 197 -14.27 4.67 -16.79
N ASP A 198 -14.88 3.47 -16.87
CA ASP A 198 -14.27 2.28 -17.48
C ASP A 198 -14.47 2.32 -19.01
N VAL A 199 -13.52 2.99 -19.68
CA VAL A 199 -13.46 3.21 -21.13
C VAL A 199 -12.25 2.50 -21.74
N CYS A 200 -12.11 2.56 -23.08
CA CYS A 200 -10.93 2.05 -23.76
C CYS A 200 -10.32 3.11 -24.70
N ASN A 201 -9.17 2.74 -25.28
CA ASN A 201 -8.39 3.49 -26.26
C ASN A 201 -9.15 4.07 -27.48
N ALA A 202 -10.43 3.77 -27.69
CA ALA A 202 -11.26 4.37 -28.73
C ALA A 202 -11.68 5.81 -28.43
N VAL A 203 -11.47 6.30 -27.20
CA VAL A 203 -11.79 7.66 -26.76
C VAL A 203 -10.53 8.54 -26.93
N GLU A 204 -10.33 9.08 -28.14
CA GLU A 204 -9.09 9.77 -28.55
C GLU A 204 -8.75 11.00 -27.68
N GLU A 205 -9.76 11.74 -27.22
CA GLU A 205 -9.64 12.95 -26.39
C GLU A 205 -8.94 12.72 -25.03
N LEU A 206 -9.00 11.50 -24.48
CA LEU A 206 -8.32 11.15 -23.22
C LEU A 206 -6.83 10.84 -23.42
N GLY A 207 -6.41 10.56 -24.66
CA GLY A 207 -5.09 10.04 -24.97
C GLY A 207 -4.89 8.56 -24.62
N GLN A 208 -3.64 8.11 -24.73
CA GLN A 208 -3.22 6.72 -24.56
C GLN A 208 -2.12 6.59 -23.52
N LEU A 209 -2.33 5.70 -22.56
CA LEU A 209 -1.33 5.34 -21.54
C LEU A 209 -0.08 4.68 -22.17
N LEU A 210 -0.25 3.93 -23.25
CA LEU A 210 0.82 3.18 -23.91
C LEU A 210 1.69 4.05 -24.83
N ASP A 211 1.20 5.24 -25.20
CA ASP A 211 1.91 6.21 -26.06
C ASP A 211 2.32 7.49 -25.30
N HIS A 212 2.02 7.58 -24.00
CA HIS A 212 2.28 8.74 -23.12
C HIS A 212 1.79 10.09 -23.69
N ASN A 213 0.59 10.07 -24.30
CA ASN A 213 0.02 11.19 -25.05
C ASN A 213 -1.33 11.67 -24.49
N GLY A 214 -1.87 12.75 -25.06
CA GLY A 214 -3.09 13.42 -24.61
C GLY A 214 -3.04 13.82 -23.13
N ALA A 215 -4.20 13.80 -22.48
CA ALA A 215 -4.34 14.18 -21.07
C ALA A 215 -3.54 13.26 -20.12
N ILE A 216 -3.37 11.97 -20.46
CA ILE A 216 -2.51 11.04 -19.68
C ILE A 216 -1.06 11.52 -19.71
N GLY A 217 -0.51 11.82 -20.88
CA GLY A 217 0.86 12.32 -20.99
C GLY A 217 1.08 13.66 -20.30
N GLU A 218 0.07 14.54 -20.28
CA GLU A 218 0.11 15.80 -19.51
C GLU A 218 0.13 15.55 -18.01
N SER A 219 -0.65 14.58 -17.55
CA SER A 219 -0.71 14.13 -16.16
C SER A 219 0.60 13.50 -15.69
N GLU A 220 1.23 12.66 -16.53
CA GLU A 220 2.55 12.09 -16.27
C GLU A 220 3.64 13.17 -16.18
N ARG A 221 3.60 14.19 -17.05
CA ARG A 221 4.49 15.38 -16.95
C ARG A 221 4.21 16.20 -15.69
N ASN A 222 2.95 16.33 -15.28
CA ASN A 222 2.56 17.05 -14.07
C ASN A 222 3.02 16.31 -12.80
N ALA A 223 2.84 14.99 -12.75
CA ALA A 223 3.33 14.14 -11.67
C ALA A 223 4.87 14.17 -11.58
N ALA A 224 5.60 14.12 -12.70
CA ALA A 224 7.05 14.27 -12.70
C ALA A 224 7.50 15.59 -12.03
N ARG A 225 6.85 16.71 -12.39
CA ARG A 225 7.07 18.04 -11.78
C ARG A 225 6.82 18.04 -10.27
N ILE A 226 5.70 17.46 -9.82
CA ILE A 226 5.30 17.41 -8.40
C ILE A 226 6.27 16.54 -7.58
N PHE A 227 6.57 15.33 -8.05
CA PHE A 227 7.48 14.38 -7.40
C PHE A 227 8.98 14.72 -7.56
N ASN A 228 9.33 15.82 -8.24
CA ASN A 228 10.70 16.29 -8.47
C ASN A 228 11.58 15.31 -9.28
N ALA A 229 10.95 14.57 -10.20
CA ALA A 229 11.59 13.70 -11.18
C ALA A 229 11.67 14.39 -12.56
N ASP A 230 12.50 13.89 -13.47
CA ASP A 230 12.44 14.32 -14.87
C ASP A 230 11.28 13.65 -15.61
N HIS A 231 11.01 12.39 -15.27
CA HIS A 231 10.00 11.55 -15.90
C HIS A 231 9.19 10.79 -14.83
N CYS A 232 7.90 10.59 -15.09
CA CYS A 232 7.00 9.78 -14.30
C CYS A 232 6.16 8.93 -15.25
N TYR A 233 6.02 7.64 -14.97
CA TYR A 233 5.18 6.71 -15.72
C TYR A 233 4.11 6.14 -14.80
N PHE A 234 2.84 6.24 -15.20
CA PHE A 234 1.72 5.66 -14.46
C PHE A 234 1.62 4.15 -14.74
N VAL A 235 1.59 3.32 -13.70
CA VAL A 235 1.55 1.86 -13.81
C VAL A 235 0.31 1.32 -13.10
N THR A 236 -0.57 0.66 -13.84
CA THR A 236 -1.87 0.16 -13.35
C THR A 236 -1.85 -1.29 -12.84
N ASN A 237 -0.67 -1.84 -12.55
CA ASN A 237 -0.50 -3.20 -12.02
C ASN A 237 0.50 -3.28 -10.85
N GLY A 238 0.52 -2.22 -10.04
CA GLY A 238 1.28 -2.09 -8.80
C GLY A 238 2.79 -1.92 -9.00
N THR A 239 3.49 -1.59 -7.92
CA THR A 239 4.95 -1.42 -7.93
C THR A 239 5.67 -2.75 -8.18
N SER A 240 4.99 -3.86 -7.87
CA SER A 240 5.32 -5.20 -8.37
C SER A 240 5.57 -5.29 -9.88
N THR A 241 4.98 -4.39 -10.66
CA THR A 241 5.14 -4.29 -12.12
C THR A 241 6.08 -3.15 -12.52
N SER A 242 6.02 -1.98 -11.86
CA SER A 242 7.03 -0.91 -11.98
C SER A 242 8.47 -1.45 -11.88
N ASN A 243 8.72 -2.33 -10.90
CA ASN A 243 10.01 -2.98 -10.68
C ASN A 243 10.45 -3.93 -11.81
N LYS A 244 9.50 -4.52 -12.57
CA LYS A 244 9.83 -5.35 -13.72
C LYS A 244 10.18 -4.51 -14.94
N ILE A 245 9.46 -3.41 -15.16
CA ILE A 245 9.68 -2.45 -16.24
C ILE A 245 11.10 -1.87 -16.14
N VAL A 246 11.46 -1.33 -14.97
CA VAL A 246 12.82 -0.80 -14.73
C VAL A 246 13.89 -1.87 -14.97
N TRP A 247 13.67 -3.11 -14.51
CA TRP A 247 14.64 -4.20 -14.71
C TRP A 247 14.77 -4.66 -16.17
N HIS A 248 13.67 -4.80 -16.92
CA HIS A 248 13.74 -5.22 -18.33
C HIS A 248 14.35 -4.15 -19.24
N HIS A 249 14.29 -2.86 -18.87
CA HIS A 249 15.04 -1.80 -19.55
C HIS A 249 16.55 -1.81 -19.22
N THR A 250 16.93 -2.17 -18.00
CA THR A 250 18.30 -1.93 -17.48
C THR A 250 19.23 -3.16 -17.42
N VAL A 251 18.67 -4.38 -17.44
CA VAL A 251 19.38 -5.64 -17.16
C VAL A 251 19.14 -6.70 -18.24
N ALA A 252 20.22 -7.30 -18.78
CA ALA A 252 20.17 -8.36 -19.78
C ALA A 252 20.56 -9.75 -19.20
N PRO A 253 20.30 -10.86 -19.92
CA PRO A 253 20.63 -12.21 -19.45
C PRO A 253 22.13 -12.43 -19.18
N GLY A 254 22.45 -12.82 -17.95
CA GLY A 254 23.82 -13.03 -17.49
C GLY A 254 24.52 -11.81 -16.90
N ASP A 255 23.90 -10.63 -16.93
CA ASP A 255 24.44 -9.45 -16.26
C ASP A 255 24.55 -9.62 -14.73
N VAL A 256 25.55 -8.97 -14.14
CA VAL A 256 25.72 -8.88 -12.69
C VAL A 256 24.91 -7.71 -12.15
N VAL A 257 24.15 -7.95 -11.08
CA VAL A 257 23.26 -6.98 -10.44
C VAL A 257 23.45 -6.99 -8.92
N VAL A 258 23.43 -5.81 -8.30
CA VAL A 258 23.52 -5.67 -6.85
C VAL A 258 22.13 -5.48 -6.28
N VAL A 259 21.78 -6.24 -5.25
CA VAL A 259 20.40 -6.29 -4.74
C VAL A 259 20.39 -6.36 -3.21
N ASP A 260 19.53 -5.59 -2.56
CA ASP A 260 19.20 -5.79 -1.15
C ASP A 260 18.62 -7.20 -0.94
N ARG A 261 19.07 -7.94 0.08
CA ARG A 261 18.44 -9.22 0.43
C ARG A 261 17.03 -9.03 1.02
N ASN A 262 16.75 -7.88 1.62
CA ASN A 262 15.42 -7.39 1.98
C ASN A 262 14.73 -6.71 0.77
N CYS A 263 14.68 -7.41 -0.37
CA CYS A 263 13.93 -6.94 -1.54
C CYS A 263 12.56 -7.62 -1.66
N HIS A 264 11.59 -6.90 -2.21
CA HIS A 264 10.26 -7.44 -2.45
C HIS A 264 10.28 -8.56 -3.51
N LYS A 265 9.33 -9.51 -3.42
CA LYS A 265 9.19 -10.66 -4.34
C LYS A 265 9.24 -10.28 -5.82
N SER A 266 8.81 -9.07 -6.20
CA SER A 266 8.91 -8.55 -7.57
C SER A 266 10.35 -8.41 -8.08
N ILE A 267 11.32 -8.04 -7.24
CA ILE A 267 12.73 -7.93 -7.63
C ILE A 267 13.30 -9.31 -7.95
N LEU A 268 12.94 -10.31 -7.14
CA LEU A 268 13.35 -11.69 -7.36
C LEU A 268 12.69 -12.29 -8.61
N HIS A 269 11.43 -11.95 -8.87
CA HIS A 269 10.79 -12.24 -10.16
C HIS A 269 11.53 -11.56 -11.32
N SER A 270 11.97 -10.30 -11.19
CA SER A 270 12.80 -9.63 -12.20
C SER A 270 14.12 -10.38 -12.46
N ILE A 271 14.84 -10.83 -11.42
CA ILE A 271 16.07 -11.63 -11.54
C ILE A 271 15.82 -12.94 -12.32
N ILE A 272 14.73 -13.64 -11.99
CA ILE A 272 14.32 -14.89 -12.65
C ILE A 272 13.96 -14.65 -14.12
N MET A 273 13.24 -13.56 -14.42
CA MET A 273 12.77 -13.23 -15.78
C MET A 273 13.88 -12.71 -16.68
N THR A 274 14.78 -11.86 -16.18
CA THR A 274 15.91 -11.33 -16.97
C THR A 274 17.07 -12.30 -17.08
N GLY A 275 17.19 -13.30 -16.20
CA GLY A 275 18.33 -14.23 -16.20
C GLY A 275 19.63 -13.63 -15.64
N ALA A 276 19.50 -12.60 -14.82
CA ALA A 276 20.60 -11.91 -14.15
C ALA A 276 21.28 -12.78 -13.08
N ILE A 277 22.51 -12.41 -12.70
CA ILE A 277 23.29 -13.06 -11.65
C ILE A 277 23.36 -12.11 -10.44
N PRO A 278 22.59 -12.37 -9.36
CA PRO A 278 22.51 -11.46 -8.24
C PRO A 278 23.72 -11.54 -7.31
N VAL A 279 24.11 -10.37 -6.80
CA VAL A 279 25.06 -10.18 -5.71
C VAL A 279 24.31 -9.46 -4.60
N PHE A 280 24.04 -10.18 -3.50
CA PHE A 280 23.21 -9.66 -2.43
C PHE A 280 24.02 -8.85 -1.40
N LEU A 281 23.48 -7.69 -1.02
CA LEU A 281 23.88 -6.96 0.18
C LEU A 281 23.06 -7.50 1.36
N LYS A 282 23.71 -7.79 2.50
CA LYS A 282 23.01 -8.33 3.69
C LYS A 282 22.63 -7.18 4.64
N PRO A 283 21.34 -6.99 4.96
CA PRO A 283 20.91 -6.06 6.00
C PRO A 283 21.25 -6.60 7.40
N THR A 284 21.32 -5.69 8.37
CA THR A 284 21.32 -6.04 9.80
C THR A 284 19.93 -6.46 10.29
N ARG A 285 19.84 -7.02 11.49
CA ARG A 285 18.61 -7.49 12.13
C ARG A 285 18.77 -7.47 13.65
N ASN A 286 17.72 -7.14 14.38
CA ASN A 286 17.68 -7.23 15.85
C ASN A 286 16.82 -8.43 16.30
N HIS A 287 16.90 -8.81 17.59
CA HIS A 287 16.21 -9.99 18.11
C HIS A 287 14.67 -9.86 18.16
N PHE A 288 14.12 -8.64 18.14
CA PHE A 288 12.68 -8.41 17.92
C PHE A 288 12.20 -8.79 16.50
N GLY A 289 13.13 -9.20 15.62
CA GLY A 289 12.85 -9.60 14.24
C GLY A 289 12.71 -8.41 13.27
N ILE A 290 13.02 -7.19 13.73
CA ILE A 290 13.05 -5.99 12.90
C ILE A 290 14.30 -6.06 12.01
N ILE A 291 14.12 -5.76 10.72
CA ILE A 291 15.23 -5.75 9.77
C ILE A 291 15.78 -4.33 9.70
N GLY A 292 17.03 -4.21 10.13
CA GLY A 292 17.79 -2.97 10.13
C GLY A 292 18.39 -2.66 8.77
N PRO A 293 19.25 -1.64 8.69
CA PRO A 293 19.84 -1.23 7.44
C PRO A 293 20.97 -2.17 7.00
N ILE A 294 21.23 -2.20 5.70
CA ILE A 294 22.53 -2.59 5.14
C ILE A 294 23.58 -1.58 5.65
N PRO A 295 24.68 -2.01 6.30
CA PRO A 295 25.75 -1.10 6.76
C PRO A 295 26.38 -0.32 5.61
N GLN A 296 26.77 0.95 5.85
CA GLN A 296 27.32 1.81 4.79
C GLN A 296 28.53 1.18 4.06
N SER A 297 29.36 0.41 4.77
CA SER A 297 30.53 -0.29 4.22
C SER A 297 30.19 -1.30 3.11
N GLU A 298 28.97 -1.84 3.07
CA GLU A 298 28.50 -2.76 2.03
C GLU A 298 28.29 -2.08 0.67
N PHE A 299 28.07 -0.76 0.66
CA PHE A 299 27.97 0.04 -0.55
C PHE A 299 29.34 0.48 -1.11
N SER A 300 30.45 0.06 -0.49
CA SER A 300 31.79 0.28 -1.07
C SER A 300 32.01 -0.59 -2.31
N VAL A 301 32.71 -0.03 -3.31
CA VAL A 301 33.08 -0.75 -4.53
C VAL A 301 33.91 -1.99 -4.19
N GLU A 302 34.76 -1.90 -3.17
CA GLU A 302 35.59 -2.97 -2.65
C GLU A 302 34.77 -4.12 -2.04
N SER A 303 33.74 -3.83 -1.23
CA SER A 303 32.84 -4.87 -0.68
C SER A 303 32.03 -5.55 -1.77
N ILE A 304 31.54 -4.80 -2.76
CA ILE A 304 30.82 -5.34 -3.92
C ILE A 304 31.74 -6.23 -4.77
N GLN A 305 32.98 -5.80 -5.06
CA GLN A 305 33.97 -6.62 -5.76
C GLN A 305 34.33 -7.90 -5.00
N ALA A 306 34.47 -7.83 -3.67
CA ALA A 306 34.71 -9.01 -2.84
C ALA A 306 33.55 -10.02 -2.92
N LYS A 307 32.30 -9.54 -2.89
CA LYS A 307 31.11 -10.40 -3.06
C LYS A 307 31.01 -10.99 -4.47
N ILE A 308 31.35 -10.22 -5.51
CA ILE A 308 31.43 -10.71 -6.90
C ILE A 308 32.45 -11.85 -6.99
N ALA A 309 33.65 -11.68 -6.43
CA ALA A 309 34.70 -12.70 -6.43
C ALA A 309 34.34 -13.96 -5.61
N ALA A 310 33.52 -13.81 -4.56
CA ALA A 310 33.04 -14.92 -3.74
C ALA A 310 31.85 -15.69 -4.35
N ASN A 311 31.11 -15.09 -5.29
CA ASN A 311 29.88 -15.67 -5.84
C ASN A 311 30.17 -16.94 -6.67
N PRO A 312 29.64 -18.13 -6.31
CA PRO A 312 29.85 -19.36 -7.06
C PRO A 312 29.45 -19.29 -8.54
N LEU A 313 28.46 -18.46 -8.88
CA LEU A 313 27.95 -18.28 -10.25
C LEU A 313 28.87 -17.41 -11.14
N LEU A 314 29.84 -16.71 -10.54
CA LEU A 314 30.80 -15.82 -11.23
C LEU A 314 32.24 -16.35 -11.17
N LYS A 315 32.42 -17.62 -10.81
CA LYS A 315 33.74 -18.26 -10.69
C LYS A 315 34.54 -18.18 -12.01
N GLY A 316 35.64 -17.43 -11.99
CA GLY A 316 36.51 -17.22 -13.14
C GLY A 316 36.30 -15.90 -13.88
N VAL A 317 35.33 -15.08 -13.45
CA VAL A 317 35.17 -13.69 -13.89
C VAL A 317 36.10 -12.79 -13.05
N ASP A 318 36.76 -11.82 -13.67
CA ASP A 318 37.49 -10.78 -12.93
C ASP A 318 36.50 -9.77 -12.33
N ALA A 319 36.37 -9.80 -11.00
CA ALA A 319 35.50 -8.90 -10.26
C ALA A 319 35.80 -7.40 -10.48
N LYS A 320 37.04 -7.04 -10.85
CA LYS A 320 37.43 -5.65 -11.12
C LYS A 320 37.00 -5.15 -12.50
N ALA A 321 36.78 -6.07 -13.44
CA ALA A 321 36.25 -5.77 -14.76
C ALA A 321 34.71 -5.70 -14.78
N VAL A 322 34.03 -6.27 -13.77
CA VAL A 322 32.57 -6.24 -13.64
C VAL A 322 32.08 -4.86 -13.21
N LYS A 323 31.25 -4.25 -14.06
CA LYS A 323 30.36 -3.13 -13.69
C LYS A 323 28.93 -3.64 -13.53
N PRO A 324 28.34 -3.63 -12.32
CA PRO A 324 26.96 -4.04 -12.13
C PRO A 324 25.98 -3.14 -12.89
N ARG A 325 24.91 -3.73 -13.45
CA ARG A 325 23.94 -2.99 -14.27
C ARG A 325 22.98 -2.14 -13.45
N VAL A 326 22.52 -2.66 -12.33
CA VAL A 326 21.59 -2.01 -11.41
C VAL A 326 21.96 -2.31 -9.97
N LEU A 327 21.80 -1.33 -9.09
CA LEU A 327 21.57 -1.53 -7.66
C LEU A 327 20.07 -1.45 -7.43
N THR A 328 19.45 -2.45 -6.81
CA THR A 328 18.10 -2.31 -6.24
C THR A 328 18.15 -2.34 -4.72
N LEU A 329 17.60 -1.30 -4.08
CA LEU A 329 17.53 -1.11 -2.62
C LEU A 329 16.08 -0.81 -2.21
N THR A 330 15.58 -1.42 -1.14
CA THR A 330 14.23 -1.13 -0.61
C THR A 330 14.28 0.02 0.40
N GLN A 331 13.42 1.02 0.22
CA GLN A 331 13.55 2.35 0.86
C GLN A 331 12.18 2.93 1.26
N SER A 332 11.83 3.11 2.53
CA SER A 332 12.45 2.53 3.73
C SER A 332 12.42 0.99 3.71
N THR A 333 13.09 0.35 4.68
CA THR A 333 12.66 -1.00 5.11
C THR A 333 11.18 -0.95 5.54
N TYR A 334 10.53 -2.11 5.60
CA TYR A 334 9.12 -2.23 5.97
C TYR A 334 8.81 -1.55 7.33
N ASP A 335 9.69 -1.76 8.31
CA ASP A 335 9.60 -1.21 9.66
C ASP A 335 10.05 0.27 9.78
N GLY A 336 10.30 0.94 8.66
CA GLY A 336 10.56 2.38 8.61
C GLY A 336 12.02 2.82 8.69
N VAL A 337 13.00 1.92 8.59
CA VAL A 337 14.42 2.33 8.54
C VAL A 337 14.73 2.90 7.14
N LEU A 338 15.06 4.17 7.09
CA LEU A 338 15.40 4.94 5.92
C LEU A 338 16.91 4.96 5.67
N TYR A 339 17.33 5.02 4.41
CA TYR A 339 18.72 5.24 4.00
C TYR A 339 18.96 6.66 3.48
N ASN A 340 20.15 7.21 3.70
CA ASN A 340 20.59 8.47 3.08
C ASN A 340 20.92 8.24 1.59
N THR A 341 19.97 8.57 0.69
CA THR A 341 20.09 8.26 -0.74
C THR A 341 21.22 9.01 -1.42
N GLU A 342 21.53 10.22 -0.96
CA GLU A 342 22.57 11.06 -1.55
C GLU A 342 23.97 10.51 -1.25
N THR A 343 24.18 9.91 -0.07
CA THR A 343 25.39 9.15 0.26
C THR A 343 25.53 7.94 -0.65
N ILE A 344 24.47 7.14 -0.84
CA ILE A 344 24.51 5.93 -1.69
C ILE A 344 24.77 6.29 -3.17
N LYS A 345 24.12 7.35 -3.68
CA LYS A 345 24.42 7.91 -5.01
C LYS A 345 25.89 8.28 -5.13
N GLY A 346 26.43 9.04 -4.17
CA GLY A 346 27.83 9.47 -4.17
C GLY A 346 28.86 8.35 -4.09
N MET A 347 28.51 7.19 -3.51
CA MET A 347 29.42 6.04 -3.40
C MET A 347 29.45 5.13 -4.64
N LEU A 348 28.42 5.17 -5.50
CA LEU A 348 28.24 4.20 -6.60
C LEU A 348 28.10 4.79 -8.01
N ASP A 349 28.01 6.11 -8.12
CA ASP A 349 27.97 6.85 -9.40
C ASP A 349 29.11 6.43 -10.35
N GLY A 350 28.76 6.05 -11.59
CA GLY A 350 29.70 5.59 -12.62
C GLY A 350 30.30 4.18 -12.42
N TYR A 351 30.15 3.56 -11.24
CA TYR A 351 30.42 2.12 -11.05
C TYR A 351 29.20 1.27 -11.39
N VAL A 352 28.02 1.65 -10.87
CA VAL A 352 26.74 0.99 -11.14
C VAL A 352 25.89 1.88 -12.04
N ALA A 353 25.48 1.38 -13.22
CA ALA A 353 24.87 2.24 -14.25
C ALA A 353 23.48 2.80 -13.85
N ASN A 354 22.70 2.03 -13.08
CA ASN A 354 21.34 2.40 -12.68
C ASN A 354 21.18 2.24 -11.16
N LEU A 355 20.64 3.25 -10.48
CA LEU A 355 20.38 3.23 -9.04
C LEU A 355 18.86 3.23 -8.81
N HIS A 356 18.30 2.08 -8.42
CA HIS A 356 16.87 1.84 -8.30
C HIS A 356 16.47 1.72 -6.81
N PHE A 357 15.68 2.68 -6.34
CA PHE A 357 15.13 2.69 -4.99
C PHE A 357 13.67 2.22 -5.06
N ASP A 358 13.37 1.06 -4.46
CA ASP A 358 12.02 0.52 -4.33
C ASP A 358 11.33 1.28 -3.17
N GLU A 359 10.78 2.45 -3.51
CA GLU A 359 10.11 3.41 -2.63
C GLU A 359 8.62 3.08 -2.42
N ALA A 360 8.25 1.79 -2.52
CA ALA A 360 6.89 1.33 -2.31
C ALA A 360 6.29 1.75 -0.95
N TRP A 361 7.12 1.94 0.07
CA TRP A 361 6.73 2.37 1.42
C TRP A 361 7.13 3.83 1.75
N LEU A 362 7.49 4.63 0.75
CA LEU A 362 7.94 6.01 0.93
C LEU A 362 7.44 7.03 -0.15
N PRO A 363 6.24 6.90 -0.74
CA PRO A 363 5.79 7.83 -1.78
C PRO A 363 5.57 9.27 -1.28
N HIS A 364 5.45 9.48 0.03
CA HIS A 364 5.11 10.75 0.66
C HIS A 364 6.32 11.63 1.02
N ALA A 365 7.52 11.06 1.10
CA ALA A 365 8.67 11.74 1.72
C ALA A 365 9.13 13.02 0.99
N ALA A 366 8.89 13.11 -0.33
CA ALA A 366 9.29 14.26 -1.13
C ALA A 366 8.52 15.56 -0.82
N PHE A 367 7.41 15.47 -0.08
CA PHE A 367 6.48 16.59 0.16
C PHE A 367 6.66 17.28 1.52
N HIS A 368 7.53 16.75 2.40
CA HIS A 368 7.75 17.31 3.73
C HIS A 368 9.25 17.39 4.10
N PRO A 369 9.76 18.55 4.56
CA PRO A 369 11.21 18.78 4.72
C PRO A 369 11.89 17.88 5.76
N PHE A 370 11.12 17.28 6.68
CA PHE A 370 11.59 16.33 7.69
C PHE A 370 12.45 15.20 7.08
N TYR A 371 12.04 14.65 5.93
CA TYR A 371 12.71 13.49 5.32
C TYR A 371 14.03 13.84 4.62
N GLY A 372 14.42 15.12 4.52
CA GLY A 372 15.78 15.53 4.12
C GLY A 372 16.38 14.75 2.94
N SER A 373 17.55 14.13 3.14
CA SER A 373 18.25 13.30 2.15
C SER A 373 17.86 11.81 2.16
N TYR A 374 16.72 11.47 2.77
CA TYR A 374 16.28 10.09 2.99
C TYR A 374 15.26 9.57 1.95
N HIS A 375 15.21 10.17 0.77
CA HIS A 375 14.38 9.73 -0.36
C HIS A 375 15.02 10.14 -1.70
N ALA A 376 14.81 9.36 -2.76
CA ALA A 376 15.61 9.42 -3.98
C ALA A 376 15.34 10.66 -4.86
N MET A 377 14.08 11.06 -5.01
CA MET A 377 13.68 12.18 -5.89
C MET A 377 13.54 13.47 -5.09
N GLY A 378 14.51 14.39 -5.23
CA GLY A 378 14.65 15.56 -4.36
C GLY A 378 14.91 16.87 -5.10
N LYS A 379 14.08 17.88 -4.80
CA LYS A 379 14.18 19.24 -5.37
C LYS A 379 15.56 19.86 -5.10
N LYS A 380 16.20 20.41 -6.14
CA LYS A 380 17.50 21.11 -6.10
C LYS A 380 18.70 20.28 -5.56
N ARG A 381 18.63 18.95 -5.52
CA ARG A 381 19.78 18.09 -5.16
C ARG A 381 20.78 17.96 -6.31
N LYS A 382 22.03 17.61 -6.00
CA LYS A 382 23.07 17.32 -7.00
C LYS A 382 22.80 15.94 -7.61
N ARG A 383 22.49 15.91 -8.91
CA ARG A 383 22.35 14.66 -9.69
C ARG A 383 23.68 13.89 -9.74
N PRO A 384 23.65 12.54 -9.84
CA PRO A 384 24.84 11.77 -10.20
C PRO A 384 25.46 12.26 -11.52
N MET A 385 26.74 12.03 -11.72
CA MET A 385 27.42 12.38 -12.96
C MET A 385 26.96 11.47 -14.11
N HIS A 386 26.87 10.17 -13.87
CA HIS A 386 26.67 9.14 -14.90
C HIS A 386 25.53 8.18 -14.61
N SER A 387 25.23 7.90 -13.34
CA SER A 387 24.22 6.89 -12.99
C SER A 387 22.79 7.44 -13.02
N VAL A 388 21.92 6.83 -13.82
CA VAL A 388 20.48 7.16 -13.87
C VAL A 388 19.79 6.66 -12.59
N VAL A 389 18.93 7.48 -12.00
CA VAL A 389 18.22 7.15 -10.76
C VAL A 389 16.77 6.83 -11.06
N TYR A 390 16.27 5.74 -10.48
CA TYR A 390 14.88 5.29 -10.55
C TYR A 390 14.31 5.22 -9.14
N ALA A 391 13.04 5.62 -8.98
CA ALA A 391 12.28 5.36 -7.77
C ALA A 391 10.90 4.79 -8.14
N THR A 392 10.51 3.69 -7.52
CA THR A 392 9.24 3.00 -7.83
C THR A 392 8.33 3.03 -6.60
N GLN A 393 7.09 3.51 -6.77
CA GLN A 393 6.28 3.97 -5.63
C GLN A 393 4.86 3.41 -5.67
N SER A 394 4.39 2.84 -4.54
CA SER A 394 3.03 2.30 -4.41
C SER A 394 2.08 3.40 -3.94
N ILE A 395 1.48 4.11 -4.88
CA ILE A 395 0.56 5.23 -4.62
C ILE A 395 -0.63 4.78 -3.76
N HIS A 396 -1.07 3.54 -3.88
CA HIS A 396 -2.16 2.95 -3.09
C HIS A 396 -1.80 2.48 -1.67
N LYS A 397 -0.55 2.62 -1.21
CA LYS A 397 -0.14 2.21 0.16
C LYS A 397 -0.12 3.37 1.16
N LEU A 398 0.41 4.52 0.74
CA LEU A 398 0.69 5.67 1.60
C LEU A 398 0.21 7.01 1.05
N LEU A 399 -0.25 7.04 -0.21
CA LEU A 399 -1.01 8.15 -0.80
C LEU A 399 -2.44 7.67 -1.12
N ALA A 400 -3.23 8.52 -1.77
CA ALA A 400 -4.66 8.28 -2.07
C ALA A 400 -4.90 7.51 -3.39
N GLY A 401 -4.09 6.49 -3.71
CA GLY A 401 -4.26 5.66 -4.92
C GLY A 401 -5.25 4.50 -4.73
N ILE A 402 -5.95 4.11 -5.80
CA ILE A 402 -6.70 2.83 -5.83
C ILE A 402 -5.69 1.68 -5.94
N SER A 403 -5.95 0.54 -5.29
CA SER A 403 -5.14 -0.68 -5.40
C SER A 403 -4.65 -0.94 -6.83
N GLN A 404 -3.37 -1.32 -6.96
CA GLN A 404 -2.59 -1.38 -8.22
C GLN A 404 -2.09 -0.04 -8.79
N ALA A 405 -2.49 1.13 -8.30
CA ALA A 405 -1.88 2.42 -8.69
C ALA A 405 -0.41 2.50 -8.26
N SER A 406 0.49 2.86 -9.18
CA SER A 406 1.93 2.89 -8.96
C SER A 406 2.61 3.88 -9.90
N HIS A 407 3.72 4.50 -9.48
CA HIS A 407 4.57 5.32 -10.34
C HIS A 407 5.93 4.62 -10.58
N VAL A 408 6.51 4.83 -11.77
CA VAL A 408 7.97 4.81 -11.96
C VAL A 408 8.43 6.26 -12.12
N LEU A 409 9.24 6.75 -11.20
CA LEU A 409 9.92 8.03 -11.31
C LEU A 409 11.34 7.80 -11.83
N VAL A 410 11.81 8.68 -12.72
CA VAL A 410 13.19 8.63 -13.26
C VAL A 410 13.83 10.02 -13.18
N GLN A 411 15.09 10.05 -12.79
CA GLN A 411 15.95 11.23 -12.77
C GLN A 411 17.17 11.00 -13.67
N ASP A 412 17.30 11.84 -14.67
CA ASP A 412 18.46 11.94 -15.55
C ASP A 412 19.72 12.29 -14.73
N SER A 413 20.85 11.70 -15.12
CA SER A 413 22.16 12.08 -14.58
C SER A 413 22.66 13.38 -15.23
N GLN A 414 23.93 13.76 -15.02
CA GLN A 414 24.52 14.92 -15.69
C GLN A 414 25.00 14.62 -17.13
N THR A 415 25.34 13.36 -17.46
CA THR A 415 25.75 12.97 -18.83
C THR A 415 24.75 12.05 -19.54
N GLU A 416 24.22 11.06 -18.83
CA GLU A 416 23.29 10.06 -19.36
C GLU A 416 21.83 10.45 -19.07
N LYS A 417 20.96 10.24 -20.06
CA LYS A 417 19.51 10.49 -20.01
C LYS A 417 18.71 9.22 -20.28
N LEU A 418 17.44 9.19 -19.88
CA LEU A 418 16.53 8.12 -20.24
C LEU A 418 16.24 8.11 -21.76
N ASP A 419 16.42 6.95 -22.41
CA ASP A 419 15.92 6.71 -23.76
C ASP A 419 14.43 6.35 -23.68
N HIS A 420 13.56 7.32 -23.94
CA HIS A 420 12.10 7.17 -23.80
C HIS A 420 11.51 6.05 -24.66
N PRO A 421 11.79 5.97 -25.98
CA PRO A 421 11.35 4.83 -26.79
C PRO A 421 11.81 3.47 -26.23
N LEU A 422 13.08 3.32 -25.85
CA LEU A 422 13.59 2.05 -25.33
C LEU A 422 13.10 1.73 -23.90
N PHE A 423 12.70 2.73 -23.12
CA PHE A 423 11.99 2.51 -21.87
C PHE A 423 10.53 2.08 -22.13
N ASN A 424 9.86 2.67 -23.13
CA ASN A 424 8.49 2.31 -23.45
C ASN A 424 8.37 0.85 -23.93
N GLU A 425 9.32 0.31 -24.71
CA GLU A 425 9.32 -1.12 -25.06
C GLU A 425 9.27 -2.05 -23.81
N ALA A 426 9.99 -1.69 -22.74
CA ALA A 426 9.93 -2.41 -21.46
C ALA A 426 8.64 -2.13 -20.66
N TYR A 427 8.05 -0.95 -20.80
CA TYR A 427 6.76 -0.58 -20.21
C TYR A 427 5.61 -1.36 -20.86
N LEU A 428 5.55 -1.37 -22.19
CA LEU A 428 4.59 -2.12 -23.01
C LEU A 428 4.62 -3.63 -22.71
N MET A 429 5.80 -4.20 -22.45
CA MET A 429 5.96 -5.62 -22.12
C MET A 429 5.19 -6.06 -20.85
N HIS A 430 4.89 -5.14 -19.93
CA HIS A 430 4.20 -5.47 -18.67
C HIS A 430 2.87 -4.73 -18.45
N THR A 431 2.47 -3.83 -19.34
CA THR A 431 1.24 -3.04 -19.25
C THR A 431 0.12 -3.64 -20.10
N SER A 432 -1.11 -3.63 -19.59
CA SER A 432 -2.28 -4.10 -20.35
C SER A 432 -2.61 -3.16 -21.50
N THR A 433 -2.86 -3.68 -22.69
CA THR A 433 -3.40 -2.88 -23.83
C THR A 433 -4.82 -2.37 -23.61
N SER A 434 -5.49 -2.85 -22.55
CA SER A 434 -6.68 -2.25 -21.95
C SER A 434 -6.37 -1.95 -20.47
N PRO A 435 -5.76 -0.80 -20.14
CA PRO A 435 -5.58 -0.37 -18.75
C PRO A 435 -6.91 0.15 -18.18
N GLN A 436 -7.11 0.06 -16.87
CA GLN A 436 -8.35 0.54 -16.25
C GLN A 436 -8.23 2.03 -15.89
N TYR A 437 -9.01 2.88 -16.56
CA TYR A 437 -8.85 4.35 -16.52
C TYR A 437 -9.08 4.95 -15.12
N SER A 438 -9.89 4.31 -14.26
CA SER A 438 -10.05 4.71 -12.85
C SER A 438 -8.75 4.61 -12.04
N ILE A 439 -7.86 3.67 -12.37
CA ILE A 439 -6.56 3.53 -11.70
C ILE A 439 -5.61 4.64 -12.15
N ILE A 440 -5.60 4.97 -13.45
CA ILE A 440 -4.86 6.09 -14.05
C ILE A 440 -5.29 7.41 -13.38
N ALA A 441 -6.60 7.64 -13.24
CA ALA A 441 -7.14 8.82 -12.56
C ALA A 441 -6.72 8.88 -11.08
N SER A 442 -6.60 7.74 -10.40
CA SER A 442 -6.10 7.71 -9.02
C SER A 442 -4.60 7.99 -8.89
N CYS A 443 -3.79 7.72 -9.92
CA CYS A 443 -2.39 8.20 -9.98
C CYS A 443 -2.34 9.73 -10.13
N ASP A 444 -3.12 10.27 -11.08
CA ASP A 444 -3.19 11.71 -11.39
C ASP A 444 -3.71 12.54 -10.19
N VAL A 445 -4.83 12.12 -9.60
CA VAL A 445 -5.42 12.77 -8.42
C VAL A 445 -4.51 12.64 -7.19
N ALA A 446 -3.87 11.50 -6.97
CA ALA A 446 -2.93 11.36 -5.84
C ALA A 446 -1.66 12.20 -6.01
N ALA A 447 -1.23 12.49 -7.25
CA ALA A 447 -0.19 13.48 -7.51
C ALA A 447 -0.68 14.90 -7.20
N ALA A 448 -1.85 15.29 -7.69
CA ALA A 448 -2.45 16.61 -7.43
C ALA A 448 -2.68 16.88 -5.93
N MET A 449 -3.14 15.88 -5.16
CA MET A 449 -3.28 15.97 -3.70
C MET A 449 -1.95 16.21 -2.97
N MET A 450 -0.82 15.86 -3.59
CA MET A 450 0.53 16.07 -3.04
C MET A 450 1.22 17.36 -3.54
N GLU A 451 0.54 18.16 -4.37
CA GLU A 451 0.98 19.52 -4.69
C GLU A 451 1.09 20.36 -3.39
N PRO A 452 2.22 21.02 -3.11
CA PRO A 452 2.30 21.99 -2.03
C PRO A 452 1.35 23.17 -2.27
N PRO A 453 0.75 23.77 -1.23
CA PRO A 453 1.01 23.51 0.19
C PRO A 453 0.26 22.29 0.77
N GLY A 454 -0.85 21.88 0.15
CA GLY A 454 -1.73 20.81 0.68
C GLY A 454 -1.03 19.47 0.93
N GLY A 455 -0.18 19.03 0.01
CA GLY A 455 0.63 17.82 0.17
C GLY A 455 1.57 17.86 1.37
N THR A 456 2.15 19.03 1.66
CA THR A 456 3.01 19.23 2.83
C THR A 456 2.22 19.11 4.13
N ALA A 457 1.04 19.74 4.20
CA ALA A 457 0.17 19.67 5.36
C ALA A 457 -0.35 18.24 5.64
N LEU A 458 -0.73 17.48 4.60
CA LEU A 458 -1.19 16.09 4.73
C LEU A 458 -0.10 15.15 5.30
N VAL A 459 1.17 15.40 4.97
CA VAL A 459 2.30 14.62 5.48
C VAL A 459 2.77 15.11 6.86
N GLU A 460 2.62 16.40 7.16
CA GLU A 460 2.81 16.93 8.51
C GLU A 460 1.77 16.34 9.48
N GLU A 461 0.50 16.29 9.08
CA GLU A 461 -0.62 15.76 9.87
C GLU A 461 -0.38 14.29 10.27
N SER A 462 0.07 13.43 9.35
CA SER A 462 0.37 12.03 9.69
C SER A 462 1.58 11.85 10.62
N ILE A 463 2.60 12.73 10.54
CA ILE A 463 3.74 12.75 11.47
C ILE A 463 3.28 13.19 12.87
N VAL A 464 2.41 14.20 12.97
CA VAL A 464 1.83 14.64 14.26
C VAL A 464 1.00 13.53 14.89
N GLU A 465 0.11 12.86 14.14
CA GLU A 465 -0.71 11.75 14.65
C GLU A 465 0.14 10.58 15.18
N ALA A 466 1.25 10.27 14.49
CA ALA A 466 2.19 9.23 14.92
C ALA A 466 2.95 9.62 16.20
N LEU A 467 3.30 10.91 16.36
CA LEU A 467 3.93 11.44 17.56
C LEU A 467 2.96 11.50 18.74
N ASP A 468 1.72 11.95 18.53
CA ASP A 468 0.68 12.01 19.57
C ASP A 468 0.34 10.61 20.10
N PHE A 469 0.28 9.59 19.22
CA PHE A 469 0.17 8.20 19.65
C PHE A 469 1.37 7.76 20.52
N ARG A 470 2.61 8.05 20.09
CA ARG A 470 3.83 7.68 20.85
C ARG A 470 3.90 8.39 22.21
N ARG A 471 3.51 9.67 22.28
CA ARG A 471 3.35 10.45 23.52
C ARG A 471 2.31 9.80 24.43
N ALA A 472 1.15 9.44 23.91
CA ALA A 472 0.07 8.82 24.67
C ALA A 472 0.43 7.43 25.21
N MET A 473 1.13 6.60 24.43
CA MET A 473 1.61 5.29 24.87
C MET A 473 2.57 5.41 26.07
N ARG A 474 3.49 6.39 26.04
CA ARG A 474 4.43 6.65 27.14
C ARG A 474 3.76 7.29 28.35
N LYS A 475 2.83 8.22 28.16
CA LYS A 475 2.04 8.77 29.27
C LYS A 475 1.35 7.64 30.07
N VAL A 476 0.83 6.63 29.38
CA VAL A 476 0.22 5.46 30.03
C VAL A 476 1.29 4.57 30.71
N GLU A 477 2.49 4.46 30.12
CA GLU A 477 3.65 3.80 30.75
C GLU A 477 4.04 4.49 32.07
N ASP A 478 4.21 5.81 32.06
CA ASP A 478 4.54 6.65 33.21
C ASP A 478 3.44 6.63 34.29
N GLU A 479 2.17 6.45 33.90
CA GLU A 479 1.02 6.34 34.80
C GLU A 479 0.87 4.95 35.45
N PHE A 480 1.41 3.88 34.85
CA PHE A 480 1.55 2.56 35.48
C PHE A 480 2.81 2.47 36.37
N GLY A 481 3.95 2.97 35.87
CA GLY A 481 5.23 3.01 36.58
C GLY A 481 6.03 1.69 36.59
N ASP A 482 7.30 1.77 36.98
CA ASP A 482 8.34 0.71 36.88
C ASP A 482 7.97 -0.68 37.48
N ASP A 483 6.98 -0.74 38.38
CA ASP A 483 6.55 -1.97 39.08
C ASP A 483 5.46 -2.78 38.31
N ASP A 484 4.93 -2.27 37.19
CA ASP A 484 3.93 -2.94 36.36
C ASP A 484 4.32 -2.96 34.87
N TRP A 485 3.69 -3.83 34.07
CA TRP A 485 3.99 -4.02 32.66
C TRP A 485 3.09 -3.18 31.75
N TRP A 486 3.68 -2.67 30.67
CA TRP A 486 2.97 -2.00 29.59
C TRP A 486 3.60 -2.34 28.22
N PHE A 487 3.06 -1.74 27.15
CA PHE A 487 3.52 -1.87 25.77
C PHE A 487 4.47 -0.71 25.41
N GLU A 488 5.68 -1.01 24.97
CA GLU A 488 6.62 0.01 24.48
C GLU A 488 6.35 0.37 23.01
N VAL A 489 6.82 1.55 22.56
CA VAL A 489 6.89 1.87 21.11
C VAL A 489 8.33 2.14 20.70
N TRP A 490 8.85 1.29 19.82
CA TRP A 490 10.22 1.32 19.33
C TRP A 490 10.52 2.62 18.56
N GLY A 491 11.56 3.34 18.98
CA GLY A 491 11.95 4.63 18.45
C GLY A 491 12.86 5.41 19.41
N PRO A 492 13.27 6.65 19.05
CA PRO A 492 14.11 7.50 19.90
C PRO A 492 13.46 7.79 21.27
N GLU A 493 14.24 7.70 22.35
CA GLU A 493 13.73 7.95 23.71
C GLU A 493 13.33 9.41 23.94
N ALA A 494 14.05 10.38 23.37
CA ALA A 494 13.63 11.78 23.40
C ALA A 494 12.59 12.05 22.30
N LEU A 495 11.46 12.66 22.66
CA LEU A 495 10.46 13.21 21.74
C LEU A 495 10.18 14.66 22.13
N ALA A 496 9.85 15.51 21.16
CA ALA A 496 9.36 16.86 21.44
C ALA A 496 7.99 16.79 22.13
N GLU A 497 7.73 17.69 23.07
CA GLU A 497 6.47 17.76 23.83
C GLU A 497 5.26 17.99 22.90
N GLU A 498 5.40 18.88 21.90
CA GLU A 498 4.36 19.22 20.93
C GLU A 498 4.88 19.22 19.48
N GLY A 499 3.95 19.24 18.50
CA GLY A 499 4.26 19.35 17.07
C GLY A 499 5.06 18.16 16.51
N VAL A 500 5.81 18.40 15.41
CA VAL A 500 6.60 17.36 14.70
C VAL A 500 8.03 17.16 15.24
N GLY A 501 8.48 17.95 16.21
CA GLY A 501 9.87 17.91 16.70
C GLY A 501 10.90 18.27 15.62
N THR A 502 12.11 17.69 15.68
CA THR A 502 13.12 17.85 14.62
C THR A 502 13.48 16.51 13.97
N ALA A 503 13.88 16.56 12.70
CA ALA A 503 14.38 15.38 12.01
C ALA A 503 15.71 14.84 12.61
N GLN A 504 16.46 15.65 13.36
CA GLN A 504 17.75 15.24 13.95
C GLN A 504 17.59 14.24 15.10
N ASP A 505 16.42 14.25 15.76
CA ASP A 505 16.05 13.35 16.86
C ASP A 505 15.75 11.93 16.35
N TRP A 506 15.39 11.81 15.07
CA TRP A 506 15.02 10.57 14.38
C TRP A 506 16.14 9.97 13.52
N ILE A 507 17.26 10.68 13.38
CA ILE A 507 18.47 10.15 12.74
C ILE A 507 19.10 9.12 13.67
N ILE A 508 19.38 7.93 13.12
CA ILE A 508 20.09 6.86 13.81
C ILE A 508 21.56 7.28 13.96
N ARG A 509 22.04 7.26 15.20
CA ARG A 509 23.39 7.69 15.58
C ARG A 509 24.33 6.49 15.70
N GLY A 510 25.56 6.67 15.21
CA GLY A 510 26.64 5.71 15.44
C GLY A 510 27.17 5.78 16.86
N THR A 511 27.86 4.72 17.32
CA THR A 511 28.33 4.65 18.73
C THR A 511 29.32 5.76 19.08
N ASP A 512 30.12 6.22 18.12
CA ASP A 512 31.07 7.33 18.30
C ASP A 512 30.38 8.72 18.30
N ALA A 513 29.14 8.82 17.81
CA ALA A 513 28.39 10.08 17.73
C ALA A 513 27.52 10.35 18.98
N SER A 514 27.41 9.39 19.91
CA SER A 514 26.65 9.59 21.13
C SER A 514 27.42 10.47 22.13
N THR A 515 26.97 11.72 22.27
CA THR A 515 27.03 12.37 23.59
C THR A 515 26.31 11.46 24.59
N LYS A 516 26.93 11.21 25.75
CA LYS A 516 26.47 10.22 26.75
C LYS A 516 25.22 10.65 27.53
N THR A 517 24.10 10.84 26.84
CA THR A 517 22.75 10.80 27.42
C THR A 517 22.44 9.36 27.82
N ARG A 518 23.06 8.93 28.92
CA ARG A 518 22.77 7.68 29.61
C ARG A 518 21.36 7.74 30.17
N SER A 519 20.40 7.28 29.39
CA SER A 519 19.10 6.91 29.92
C SER A 519 19.23 5.70 30.84
N LYS A 520 18.30 5.59 31.79
CA LYS A 520 18.15 4.44 32.67
C LYS A 520 16.69 4.04 32.66
N LYS A 521 16.40 2.87 32.10
CA LYS A 521 15.09 2.23 32.21
C LYS A 521 15.26 0.89 32.91
N ASN A 522 14.47 0.67 33.96
CA ASN A 522 14.44 -0.56 34.77
C ASN A 522 15.84 -1.04 35.22
N GLY A 523 16.75 -0.10 35.50
CA GLY A 523 18.11 -0.37 35.97
C GLY A 523 19.14 -0.80 34.92
N LYS A 524 18.75 -1.12 33.68
CA LYS A 524 19.68 -1.37 32.57
C LYS A 524 20.18 -0.02 31.99
N GLU A 525 21.47 0.06 31.62
CA GLU A 525 21.99 1.13 30.75
C GLU A 525 21.86 0.63 29.30
N PHE A 526 21.23 1.40 28.42
CA PHE A 526 21.15 1.12 26.98
C PHE A 526 21.96 2.16 26.21
N ASP A 527 23.03 1.72 25.53
CA ASP A 527 23.81 2.61 24.63
C ASP A 527 23.11 2.82 23.27
N ASN A 528 22.12 1.99 22.89
CA ASN A 528 21.41 2.14 21.62
C ASN A 528 20.03 1.46 21.52
N TRP A 529 18.95 2.25 21.39
CA TRP A 529 17.54 1.79 21.37
C TRP A 529 17.17 0.91 20.15
N HIS A 530 17.89 1.01 19.03
CA HIS A 530 17.50 0.29 17.80
C HIS A 530 18.03 -1.16 17.73
N GLY A 531 19.05 -1.52 18.52
CA GLY A 531 19.56 -2.89 18.64
C GLY A 531 20.20 -3.50 17.38
N PHE A 532 20.79 -2.68 16.50
CA PHE A 532 21.43 -3.17 15.25
C PHE A 532 22.97 -3.25 15.33
N GLY A 533 23.56 -3.00 16.51
CA GLY A 533 25.00 -2.85 16.68
C GLY A 533 25.51 -1.48 16.20
N ASP A 534 26.78 -1.43 15.79
CA ASP A 534 27.41 -0.24 15.25
C ASP A 534 26.91 0.08 13.83
N LEU A 535 26.57 1.35 13.59
CA LEU A 535 26.07 1.90 12.34
C LEU A 535 26.71 3.28 12.08
N ALA A 536 26.86 3.64 10.81
CA ALA A 536 27.43 4.94 10.45
C ALA A 536 26.47 6.10 10.80
N ASP A 537 26.97 7.08 11.56
CA ASP A 537 26.18 8.26 11.95
C ASP A 537 25.62 9.02 10.75
N GLY A 538 24.34 9.40 10.81
CA GLY A 538 23.69 10.14 9.73
C GLY A 538 23.45 9.36 8.43
N PHE A 539 23.73 8.05 8.41
CA PHE A 539 23.44 7.20 7.25
C PHE A 539 21.99 6.70 7.23
N ASN A 540 21.35 6.60 8.40
CA ASN A 540 19.99 6.10 8.55
C ASN A 540 19.10 6.99 9.43
N MET A 541 17.78 6.85 9.27
CA MET A 541 16.73 7.52 10.05
C MET A 541 15.59 6.53 10.29
N LEU A 542 14.85 6.67 11.40
CA LEU A 542 13.55 6.03 11.55
C LEU A 542 12.43 6.96 11.08
N ASP A 543 11.57 6.46 10.21
CA ASP A 543 10.35 7.14 9.76
C ASP A 543 9.30 7.20 10.90
N PRO A 544 8.89 8.39 11.39
CA PRO A 544 7.99 8.52 12.55
C PRO A 544 6.66 7.79 12.37
N ILE A 545 6.11 7.83 11.14
CA ILE A 545 4.80 7.26 10.81
C ILE A 545 4.79 5.72 10.79
N LYS A 546 5.95 5.09 10.98
CA LYS A 546 6.18 3.66 11.02
C LYS A 546 6.38 3.26 12.50
N SER A 547 5.29 2.89 13.18
CA SER A 547 5.30 2.66 14.63
C SER A 547 5.23 1.18 14.95
N THR A 548 6.33 0.63 15.46
CA THR A 548 6.43 -0.73 15.96
C THR A 548 6.20 -0.73 17.47
N ILE A 549 5.10 -1.34 17.91
CA ILE A 549 4.81 -1.62 19.32
C ILE A 549 5.61 -2.87 19.70
N VAL A 550 6.20 -2.90 20.89
CA VAL A 550 6.93 -4.04 21.46
C VAL A 550 6.14 -4.57 22.66
N THR A 551 6.12 -5.90 22.81
CA THR A 551 5.37 -6.60 23.86
C THR A 551 6.34 -7.28 24.84
N PRO A 552 6.03 -7.37 26.15
CA PRO A 552 6.93 -7.98 27.13
C PRO A 552 7.28 -9.44 26.82
N GLY A 553 8.50 -9.88 27.17
CA GLY A 553 8.90 -11.29 27.16
C GLY A 553 10.20 -11.64 26.44
N LEU A 554 10.77 -10.70 25.67
CA LEU A 554 12.03 -10.82 24.95
C LEU A 554 12.75 -9.47 24.99
N ASP A 555 14.08 -9.45 25.10
CA ASP A 555 14.88 -8.22 25.00
C ASP A 555 15.77 -8.14 23.74
N LEU A 556 16.48 -7.02 23.59
CA LEU A 556 17.32 -6.75 22.41
C LEU A 556 18.56 -7.66 22.31
N ASP A 557 19.03 -8.23 23.42
CA ASP A 557 20.14 -9.19 23.45
C ASP A 557 19.71 -10.59 23.01
N GLY A 558 18.39 -10.81 22.88
CA GLY A 558 17.77 -12.05 22.43
C GLY A 558 17.49 -13.02 23.56
N ASP A 559 17.44 -12.54 24.80
CA ASP A 559 17.11 -13.35 25.98
C ASP A 559 15.62 -13.22 26.34
N PHE A 560 15.02 -14.36 26.65
CA PHE A 560 13.62 -14.46 27.07
C PHE A 560 13.51 -14.21 28.58
N ALA A 561 12.47 -13.49 28.99
CA ALA A 561 12.11 -13.37 30.41
C ALA A 561 11.43 -14.66 30.93
N ASP A 562 11.13 -14.73 32.23
CA ASP A 562 10.36 -15.84 32.82
C ASP A 562 8.87 -15.86 32.37
N THR A 563 8.37 -14.71 31.93
CA THR A 563 6.99 -14.51 31.45
C THR A 563 6.95 -13.57 30.25
N GLY A 564 6.02 -13.79 29.32
CA GLY A 564 5.90 -12.98 28.12
C GLY A 564 4.51 -12.96 27.48
N ILE A 565 4.34 -12.00 26.58
CA ILE A 565 3.10 -11.69 25.85
C ILE A 565 3.41 -11.73 24.36
N PRO A 566 3.32 -12.90 23.70
CA PRO A 566 3.52 -13.03 22.25
C PRO A 566 2.59 -12.11 21.45
N ALA A 567 3.15 -11.32 20.55
CA ALA A 567 2.41 -10.30 19.80
C ALA A 567 1.29 -10.89 18.91
N SER A 568 1.45 -12.15 18.48
CA SER A 568 0.44 -12.94 17.74
C SER A 568 -0.85 -13.18 18.51
N ILE A 569 -0.86 -13.06 19.84
CA ILE A 569 -2.07 -13.13 20.67
C ILE A 569 -2.70 -11.73 20.80
N VAL A 570 -1.87 -10.70 20.97
CA VAL A 570 -2.31 -9.29 21.03
C VAL A 570 -3.04 -8.90 19.74
N THR A 571 -2.49 -9.22 18.58
CA THR A 571 -3.10 -8.82 17.29
C THR A 571 -4.36 -9.63 16.93
N LYS A 572 -4.55 -10.84 17.48
CA LYS A 572 -5.84 -11.55 17.42
C LYS A 572 -6.91 -10.90 18.30
N TYR A 573 -6.54 -10.49 19.52
CA TYR A 573 -7.45 -9.72 20.40
C TYR A 573 -7.84 -8.40 19.76
N LEU A 574 -6.88 -7.64 19.23
CA LEU A 574 -7.16 -6.41 18.48
C LEU A 574 -8.11 -6.67 17.30
N ALA A 575 -7.92 -7.77 16.56
CA ALA A 575 -8.79 -8.11 15.42
C ALA A 575 -10.26 -8.39 15.83
N GLU A 576 -10.51 -9.20 16.87
CA GLU A 576 -11.89 -9.41 17.38
C GLU A 576 -12.49 -8.12 18.01
N HIS A 577 -11.64 -7.16 18.41
CA HIS A 577 -12.04 -5.82 18.86
C HIS A 577 -12.04 -4.76 17.73
N GLY A 578 -11.98 -5.17 16.46
CA GLY A 578 -12.15 -4.29 15.29
C GLY A 578 -10.90 -3.52 14.85
N VAL A 579 -9.73 -3.82 15.41
CA VAL A 579 -8.43 -3.20 15.08
C VAL A 579 -7.56 -4.20 14.32
N VAL A 580 -7.47 -4.04 13.00
CA VAL A 580 -6.60 -4.86 12.14
C VAL A 580 -5.18 -4.29 12.15
N VAL A 581 -4.18 -5.16 12.32
CA VAL A 581 -2.75 -4.81 12.36
C VAL A 581 -2.04 -5.33 11.10
N GLU A 582 -1.17 -4.50 10.52
CA GLU A 582 -0.55 -4.70 9.20
C GLU A 582 0.54 -5.79 9.22
N LYS A 583 1.41 -5.81 10.23
CA LYS A 583 2.42 -6.86 10.44
C LYS A 583 2.52 -7.21 11.92
N THR A 584 2.61 -8.51 12.22
CA THR A 584 2.90 -9.04 13.56
C THR A 584 4.22 -9.79 13.54
N GLY A 585 5.09 -9.59 14.52
CA GLY A 585 6.34 -10.32 14.78
C GLY A 585 6.18 -11.33 15.93
N LEU A 586 7.28 -11.64 16.63
CA LEU A 586 7.26 -12.52 17.81
C LEU A 586 6.78 -11.77 19.06
N TYR A 587 7.48 -10.67 19.38
CA TYR A 587 7.22 -9.76 20.52
C TYR A 587 7.12 -8.30 20.05
N SER A 588 6.66 -8.11 18.82
CA SER A 588 6.50 -6.80 18.20
C SER A 588 5.32 -6.84 17.22
N PHE A 589 4.64 -5.72 17.02
CA PHE A 589 3.67 -5.58 15.94
C PHE A 589 3.67 -4.14 15.42
N PHE A 590 3.26 -3.97 14.17
CA PHE A 590 3.55 -2.78 13.39
C PHE A 590 2.26 -2.11 12.90
N ILE A 591 2.18 -0.78 13.11
CA ILE A 591 1.13 0.08 12.57
C ILE A 591 1.72 1.24 11.77
N MET A 592 0.92 1.76 10.83
CA MET A 592 1.34 2.79 9.88
C MET A 592 0.36 3.96 9.86
N PHE A 593 0.87 5.16 10.11
CA PHE A 593 0.09 6.41 10.09
C PHE A 593 0.10 6.97 8.66
N THR A 594 -0.89 6.57 7.86
CA THR A 594 -1.06 7.10 6.49
C THR A 594 -1.68 8.49 6.50
N ILE A 595 -1.68 9.19 5.37
CA ILE A 595 -2.41 10.47 5.19
C ILE A 595 -3.95 10.35 5.30
N GLY A 596 -4.47 9.15 5.60
CA GLY A 596 -5.88 8.88 5.89
C GLY A 596 -6.13 8.31 7.30
N ILE A 597 -5.16 8.46 8.21
CA ILE A 597 -5.33 8.20 9.65
C ILE A 597 -6.14 9.34 10.30
N THR A 598 -6.73 9.11 11.48
CA THR A 598 -7.42 10.15 12.26
C THR A 598 -7.27 9.89 13.77
N LYS A 599 -7.38 10.94 14.60
CA LYS A 599 -7.29 10.86 16.07
C LYS A 599 -8.15 9.75 16.69
N GLY A 600 -9.36 9.54 16.16
CA GLY A 600 -10.26 8.49 16.64
C GLY A 600 -9.72 7.06 16.46
N ARG A 601 -8.88 6.79 15.45
CA ARG A 601 -8.35 5.44 15.18
C ARG A 601 -7.32 5.01 16.21
N TRP A 602 -6.28 5.81 16.46
CA TRP A 602 -5.24 5.42 17.40
C TRP A 602 -5.70 5.49 18.86
N ASN A 603 -6.63 6.40 19.21
CA ASN A 603 -7.27 6.40 20.53
C ASN A 603 -8.09 5.13 20.79
N THR A 604 -8.76 4.60 19.76
CA THR A 604 -9.45 3.29 19.85
C THR A 604 -8.46 2.16 20.10
N MET A 605 -7.32 2.14 19.40
CA MET A 605 -6.27 1.13 19.65
C MET A 605 -5.65 1.25 21.05
N LEU A 606 -5.32 2.47 21.52
CA LEU A 606 -4.78 2.70 22.87
C LEU A 606 -5.76 2.21 23.96
N THR A 607 -7.06 2.36 23.72
CA THR A 607 -8.12 1.83 24.59
C THR A 607 -8.17 0.30 24.55
N ALA A 608 -8.06 -0.31 23.37
CA ALA A 608 -8.04 -1.77 23.22
C ALA A 608 -6.79 -2.42 23.82
N LEU A 609 -5.64 -1.75 23.82
CA LEU A 609 -4.42 -2.20 24.51
C LEU A 609 -4.56 -2.16 26.03
N GLN A 610 -5.22 -1.13 26.58
CA GLN A 610 -5.59 -1.11 28.01
C GLN A 610 -6.55 -2.26 28.35
N GLN A 611 -7.56 -2.51 27.52
CA GLN A 611 -8.50 -3.63 27.71
C GLN A 611 -7.77 -4.99 27.67
N PHE A 612 -6.83 -5.18 26.74
CA PHE A 612 -5.98 -6.37 26.69
C PHE A 612 -5.22 -6.58 28.00
N LYS A 613 -4.58 -5.53 28.55
CA LYS A 613 -3.89 -5.59 29.85
C LYS A 613 -4.84 -5.97 30.98
N ASP A 614 -5.98 -5.28 31.05
CA ASP A 614 -7.01 -5.47 32.07
C ASP A 614 -7.61 -6.89 32.04
N ASP A 615 -7.68 -7.52 30.86
CA ASP A 615 -8.11 -8.91 30.68
C ASP A 615 -6.98 -9.94 30.93
N TYR A 616 -5.73 -9.60 30.61
CA TYR A 616 -4.54 -10.44 30.85
C TYR A 616 -4.22 -10.55 32.34
N ASP A 617 -4.24 -9.42 33.07
CA ASP A 617 -3.94 -9.38 34.50
C ASP A 617 -5.02 -10.13 35.31
N ARG A 618 -6.29 -10.03 34.87
CA ARG A 618 -7.41 -10.82 35.41
C ARG A 618 -7.45 -12.26 34.90
N ASN A 619 -6.62 -12.62 33.93
CA ASN A 619 -6.62 -13.90 33.21
C ASN A 619 -8.02 -14.33 32.72
N GLN A 620 -8.72 -13.44 32.00
CA GLN A 620 -10.08 -13.72 31.51
C GLN A 620 -10.12 -15.00 30.65
N PRO A 621 -11.15 -15.85 30.79
CA PRO A 621 -11.35 -17.01 29.94
C PRO A 621 -11.50 -16.60 28.47
N LEU A 622 -10.75 -17.24 27.57
CA LEU A 622 -10.71 -16.87 26.15
C LEU A 622 -12.08 -16.98 25.47
N ALA A 623 -12.95 -17.90 25.88
CA ALA A 623 -14.32 -18.00 25.36
C ALA A 623 -15.20 -16.75 25.62
N ARG A 624 -14.74 -15.81 26.46
CA ARG A 624 -15.40 -14.51 26.70
C ARG A 624 -14.87 -13.38 25.81
N ILE A 625 -13.56 -13.37 25.53
CA ILE A 625 -12.83 -12.23 24.94
C ILE A 625 -12.27 -12.50 23.53
N LEU A 626 -12.17 -13.78 23.15
CA LEU A 626 -11.83 -14.28 21.82
C LEU A 626 -12.86 -15.36 21.38
N PRO A 627 -14.17 -15.04 21.37
CA PRO A 627 -15.22 -16.00 21.03
C PRO A 627 -15.12 -16.55 19.60
N GLU A 628 -14.62 -15.80 18.62
CA GLU A 628 -14.50 -16.29 17.23
C GLU A 628 -13.32 -17.25 17.09
N PHE A 629 -12.16 -16.90 17.66
CA PHE A 629 -11.01 -17.80 17.74
C PHE A 629 -11.33 -19.10 18.50
N CYS A 630 -12.07 -19.02 19.61
CA CYS A 630 -12.48 -20.21 20.38
C CYS A 630 -13.46 -21.11 19.60
N GLN A 631 -14.34 -20.56 18.76
CA GLN A 631 -15.23 -21.37 17.91
C GLN A 631 -14.44 -22.20 16.88
N GLN A 632 -13.36 -21.63 16.34
CA GLN A 632 -12.46 -22.31 15.40
C GLN A 632 -11.55 -23.33 16.14
N HIS A 633 -11.00 -22.94 17.29
CA HIS A 633 -9.98 -23.70 18.02
C HIS A 633 -10.42 -24.04 19.46
N ARG A 634 -11.47 -24.87 19.60
CA ARG A 634 -12.15 -25.16 20.88
C ARG A 634 -11.26 -25.61 22.05
N ARG A 635 -10.04 -26.10 21.80
CA ARG A 635 -9.07 -26.45 22.86
C ARG A 635 -8.75 -25.27 23.80
N TYR A 636 -8.92 -24.04 23.34
CA TYR A 636 -8.66 -22.83 24.11
C TYR A 636 -9.87 -22.30 24.91
N GLU A 637 -11.08 -22.84 24.72
CA GLU A 637 -12.33 -22.37 25.39
C GLU A 637 -12.21 -22.21 26.92
N ARG A 638 -11.35 -23.02 27.55
CA ARG A 638 -11.16 -23.09 29.02
C ARG A 638 -9.86 -22.47 29.53
N MET A 639 -9.05 -21.93 28.64
CA MET A 639 -7.77 -21.30 28.95
C MET A 639 -8.00 -19.81 29.24
N GLY A 640 -7.24 -19.21 30.15
CA GLY A 640 -7.22 -17.77 30.33
C GLY A 640 -6.23 -17.07 29.37
N LEU A 641 -6.37 -15.76 29.20
CA LEU A 641 -5.50 -14.98 28.29
C LEU A 641 -4.02 -15.10 28.65
N ARG A 642 -3.67 -14.95 29.93
CA ARG A 642 -2.29 -15.07 30.41
C ARG A 642 -1.77 -16.50 30.29
N ASP A 643 -2.62 -17.50 30.53
CA ASP A 643 -2.24 -18.91 30.38
C ASP A 643 -1.84 -19.23 28.92
N LEU A 644 -2.55 -18.67 27.93
CA LEU A 644 -2.21 -18.82 26.52
C LEU A 644 -0.93 -18.05 26.14
N CYS A 645 -0.77 -16.81 26.63
CA CYS A 645 0.46 -16.05 26.43
C CYS A 645 1.69 -16.77 26.96
N GLN A 646 1.61 -17.28 28.20
CA GLN A 646 2.68 -18.05 28.82
C GLN A 646 2.97 -19.35 28.04
N HIS A 647 1.93 -20.09 27.64
CA HIS A 647 2.11 -21.33 26.87
C HIS A 647 2.86 -21.11 25.55
N VAL A 648 2.52 -20.06 24.79
CA VAL A 648 3.21 -19.74 23.53
C VAL A 648 4.62 -19.16 23.78
N HIS A 649 4.78 -18.34 24.83
CA HIS A 649 6.07 -17.79 25.25
C HIS A 649 7.08 -18.89 25.65
N GLU A 650 6.65 -19.87 26.45
CA GLU A 650 7.46 -21.03 26.84
C GLU A 650 7.90 -21.86 25.63
N LEU A 651 7.06 -21.98 24.59
CA LEU A 651 7.44 -22.63 23.34
C LEU A 651 8.44 -21.80 22.53
N TYR A 652 8.28 -20.48 22.46
CA TYR A 652 9.27 -19.60 21.81
C TYR A 652 10.64 -19.67 22.50
N ALA A 653 10.68 -19.76 23.84
CA ALA A 653 11.91 -19.95 24.61
C ALA A 653 12.51 -21.37 24.43
N LYS A 654 11.68 -22.43 24.51
CA LYS A 654 12.05 -23.86 24.30
C LYS A 654 12.83 -24.11 23.00
N TYR A 655 12.52 -23.35 21.95
CA TYR A 655 13.14 -23.47 20.62
C TYR A 655 14.09 -22.32 20.26
N ASP A 656 14.35 -21.38 21.19
CA ASP A 656 15.22 -20.21 20.98
C ASP A 656 14.93 -19.45 19.66
N ILE A 657 13.65 -19.17 19.43
CA ILE A 657 13.18 -18.77 18.09
C ILE A 657 13.68 -17.37 17.66
N ALA A 658 14.02 -16.51 18.63
CA ALA A 658 14.59 -15.18 18.37
C ALA A 658 16.00 -15.27 17.75
N ARG A 659 16.86 -16.16 18.28
CA ARG A 659 18.20 -16.40 17.74
C ARG A 659 18.12 -17.27 16.49
N LEU A 660 17.32 -18.33 16.48
CA LEU A 660 17.13 -19.23 15.32
C LEU A 660 16.66 -18.48 14.06
N THR A 661 15.65 -17.61 14.16
CA THR A 661 15.19 -16.82 13.00
C THR A 661 16.27 -15.86 12.50
N THR A 662 17.10 -15.31 13.40
CA THR A 662 18.14 -14.35 13.05
C THR A 662 19.35 -15.03 12.41
N GLU A 663 19.83 -16.13 12.99
CA GLU A 663 20.87 -16.98 12.38
C GLU A 663 20.47 -17.52 11.00
N MET A 664 19.20 -17.90 10.83
CA MET A 664 18.68 -18.42 9.57
C MET A 664 18.88 -17.44 8.41
N TYR A 665 18.48 -16.17 8.57
CA TYR A 665 18.69 -15.13 7.53
C TYR A 665 20.16 -14.72 7.37
N LEU A 666 20.96 -14.79 8.44
CA LEU A 666 22.39 -14.45 8.39
C LEU A 666 23.28 -15.57 7.84
N SER A 667 22.80 -16.82 7.77
CA SER A 667 23.53 -18.02 7.35
C SER A 667 24.11 -17.98 5.93
N ASP A 668 24.91 -18.99 5.56
CA ASP A 668 25.41 -19.14 4.18
C ASP A 668 24.28 -19.63 3.26
N LEU A 669 23.90 -18.77 2.31
CA LEU A 669 22.81 -18.98 1.34
C LEU A 669 23.45 -19.22 -0.02
N LYS A 670 23.91 -20.45 -0.22
CA LYS A 670 24.78 -20.82 -1.34
C LYS A 670 23.98 -21.10 -2.64
N PRO A 671 24.22 -20.36 -3.74
CA PRO A 671 23.67 -20.72 -5.04
C PRO A 671 24.46 -21.88 -5.68
N THR A 672 23.75 -22.80 -6.33
CA THR A 672 24.30 -23.88 -7.17
C THR A 672 24.04 -23.67 -8.66
N MET A 673 23.04 -22.88 -9.01
CA MET A 673 22.67 -22.50 -10.38
C MET A 673 21.98 -21.12 -10.40
N LYS A 674 21.73 -20.54 -11.58
CA LYS A 674 21.02 -19.26 -11.68
C LYS A 674 19.54 -19.41 -11.31
N PRO A 675 18.88 -18.35 -10.80
CA PRO A 675 17.45 -18.40 -10.50
C PRO A 675 16.56 -18.65 -11.72
N SER A 676 16.93 -18.13 -12.90
CA SER A 676 16.28 -18.44 -14.18
C SER A 676 16.30 -19.94 -14.48
N ASP A 677 17.45 -20.57 -14.26
CA ASP A 677 17.72 -21.95 -14.69
C ASP A 677 17.00 -22.92 -13.75
N ALA A 678 17.05 -22.65 -12.44
CA ALA A 678 16.29 -23.37 -11.42
C ALA A 678 14.78 -23.25 -11.64
N TYR A 679 14.26 -22.04 -11.85
CA TYR A 679 12.84 -21.85 -12.11
C TYR A 679 12.39 -22.54 -13.41
N ALA A 680 13.25 -22.58 -14.43
CA ALA A 680 12.98 -23.30 -15.67
C ALA A 680 12.88 -24.83 -15.49
N HIS A 681 13.37 -25.43 -14.40
CA HIS A 681 13.12 -26.85 -14.10
C HIS A 681 11.62 -27.15 -13.92
N ILE A 682 10.80 -26.20 -13.44
CA ILE A 682 9.35 -26.34 -13.31
C ILE A 682 8.73 -26.55 -14.70
N ALA A 683 9.01 -25.65 -15.64
CA ALA A 683 8.52 -25.74 -17.01
C ALA A 683 9.04 -27.00 -17.75
N GLN A 684 10.29 -27.40 -17.47
CA GLN A 684 10.90 -28.62 -18.00
C GLN A 684 10.42 -29.92 -17.31
N ARG A 685 9.62 -29.83 -16.23
CA ARG A 685 9.19 -30.96 -15.39
C ARG A 685 10.36 -31.80 -14.83
N LYS A 686 11.44 -31.11 -14.42
CA LYS A 686 12.65 -31.67 -13.80
C LYS A 686 12.72 -31.34 -12.30
N THR A 687 11.58 -31.47 -11.63
CA THR A 687 11.38 -31.12 -10.22
C THR A 687 11.06 -32.37 -9.41
N GLU A 688 11.44 -32.35 -8.13
CA GLU A 688 11.19 -33.41 -7.17
C GLU A 688 10.66 -32.78 -5.89
N ARG A 689 9.60 -33.38 -5.32
CA ARG A 689 8.99 -32.90 -4.08
C ARG A 689 9.65 -33.59 -2.89
N VAL A 690 10.19 -32.81 -1.96
CA VAL A 690 11.03 -33.31 -0.87
C VAL A 690 10.48 -32.86 0.48
N GLU A 691 10.36 -33.79 1.42
CA GLU A 691 9.83 -33.56 2.78
C GLU A 691 10.82 -32.74 3.62
N ILE A 692 10.34 -31.90 4.56
CA ILE A 692 11.19 -30.97 5.34
C ILE A 692 12.48 -31.62 5.86
N ASP A 693 12.38 -32.78 6.51
CA ASP A 693 13.51 -33.46 7.18
C ASP A 693 14.55 -34.03 6.19
N HIS A 694 14.32 -33.89 4.88
CA HIS A 694 15.19 -34.34 3.80
C HIS A 694 15.65 -33.19 2.88
N LEU A 695 15.34 -31.93 3.21
CA LEU A 695 15.70 -30.76 2.40
C LEU A 695 17.19 -30.39 2.44
N VAL A 696 17.94 -30.73 3.50
CA VAL A 696 19.34 -30.27 3.65
C VAL A 696 20.21 -30.71 2.47
N GLY A 697 20.78 -29.74 1.75
CA GLY A 697 21.59 -29.96 0.54
C GLY A 697 20.82 -29.92 -0.78
N ARG A 698 19.47 -29.97 -0.75
CA ARG A 698 18.63 -29.83 -1.95
C ARG A 698 18.60 -28.38 -2.44
N THR A 699 18.47 -28.20 -3.75
CA THR A 699 18.34 -26.89 -4.41
C THR A 699 16.86 -26.59 -4.66
N THR A 700 16.33 -25.45 -4.19
CA THR A 700 14.92 -25.08 -4.44
C THR A 700 14.69 -24.62 -5.89
N VAL A 701 13.48 -24.86 -6.43
CA VAL A 701 13.01 -24.23 -7.68
C VAL A 701 12.00 -23.10 -7.46
N GLY A 702 11.54 -22.91 -6.22
CA GLY A 702 10.61 -21.84 -5.82
C GLY A 702 11.24 -20.85 -4.82
N LEU A 703 10.55 -19.72 -4.60
CA LEU A 703 10.82 -18.83 -3.47
C LEU A 703 10.34 -19.50 -2.18
N VAL A 704 11.19 -19.57 -1.15
CA VAL A 704 10.76 -19.97 0.21
C VAL A 704 10.66 -18.70 1.05
N THR A 705 9.46 -18.38 1.56
CA THR A 705 9.19 -17.09 2.20
C THR A 705 8.37 -17.24 3.48
N PRO A 706 9.00 -17.23 4.66
CA PRO A 706 8.31 -17.18 5.94
C PRO A 706 7.61 -15.84 6.21
N TYR A 707 6.41 -15.90 6.76
CA TYR A 707 5.64 -14.78 7.29
C TYR A 707 5.42 -14.97 8.80
N PRO A 708 5.77 -13.99 9.64
CA PRO A 708 6.46 -12.73 9.31
C PRO A 708 7.95 -12.93 8.98
N PRO A 709 8.61 -11.96 8.31
CA PRO A 709 8.08 -10.69 7.79
C PRO A 709 7.63 -10.76 6.31
N GLY A 710 7.65 -11.93 5.67
CA GLY A 710 7.30 -12.08 4.26
C GLY A 710 8.44 -11.81 3.27
N ILE A 711 9.69 -11.83 3.74
CA ILE A 711 10.90 -11.59 2.95
C ILE A 711 11.51 -12.93 2.54
N PRO A 712 11.74 -13.18 1.23
CA PRO A 712 12.19 -14.50 0.76
C PRO A 712 13.54 -14.92 1.35
N LEU A 713 13.51 -16.05 2.04
CA LEU A 713 14.66 -16.68 2.68
C LEU A 713 15.57 -17.36 1.66
N LEU A 714 14.98 -18.16 0.77
CA LEU A 714 15.66 -18.79 -0.36
C LEU A 714 15.03 -18.37 -1.69
N ILE A 715 15.88 -18.23 -2.71
CA ILE A 715 15.46 -18.06 -4.11
C ILE A 715 15.75 -19.32 -4.93
N PRO A 716 15.07 -19.51 -6.08
CA PRO A 716 15.39 -20.61 -7.00
C PRO A 716 16.89 -20.68 -7.28
N GLY A 717 17.46 -21.88 -7.18
CA GLY A 717 18.90 -22.10 -7.41
C GLY A 717 19.77 -21.99 -6.16
N GLU A 718 19.22 -21.64 -4.99
CA GLU A 718 19.89 -21.73 -3.69
C GLU A 718 19.59 -23.06 -2.97
N VAL A 719 20.47 -23.40 -2.01
CA VAL A 719 20.45 -24.66 -1.27
C VAL A 719 19.92 -24.50 0.15
N PHE A 720 19.02 -25.39 0.56
CA PHE A 720 18.59 -25.51 1.96
C PHE A 720 19.76 -25.95 2.86
N ASN A 721 20.10 -25.13 3.86
CA ASN A 721 21.07 -25.47 4.89
C ASN A 721 20.38 -25.95 6.19
N LYS A 722 21.18 -26.44 7.16
CA LYS A 722 20.65 -27.01 8.42
C LYS A 722 19.83 -26.02 9.25
N LYS A 723 20.25 -24.74 9.36
CA LYS A 723 19.54 -23.72 10.15
C LYS A 723 18.17 -23.38 9.53
N ILE A 724 18.08 -23.37 8.21
CA ILE A 724 16.81 -23.22 7.49
C ILE A 724 15.87 -24.39 7.81
N VAL A 725 16.35 -25.63 7.68
CA VAL A 725 15.54 -26.81 7.96
C VAL A 725 15.12 -26.89 9.43
N ASP A 726 15.97 -26.47 10.37
CA ASP A 726 15.63 -26.41 11.80
C ASP A 726 14.49 -25.43 12.09
N TYR A 727 14.44 -24.28 11.41
CA TYR A 727 13.31 -23.36 11.48
C TYR A 727 12.04 -23.93 10.84
N LEU A 728 12.15 -24.63 9.70
CA LEU A 728 11.01 -25.29 9.05
C LEU A 728 10.43 -26.43 9.91
N VAL A 729 11.28 -27.19 10.60
CA VAL A 729 10.86 -28.19 11.59
C VAL A 729 10.20 -27.52 12.80
N PHE A 730 10.77 -26.44 13.33
CA PHE A 730 10.12 -25.65 14.39
C PHE A 730 8.71 -25.21 13.98
N ALA A 731 8.55 -24.62 12.79
CA ALA A 731 7.26 -24.13 12.32
C ALA A 731 6.21 -25.25 12.24
N ARG A 732 6.61 -26.44 11.78
CA ARG A 732 5.76 -27.65 11.73
C ARG A 732 5.34 -28.12 13.12
N GLU A 733 6.26 -28.26 14.06
CA GLU A 733 5.91 -28.74 15.41
C GLU A 733 5.13 -27.67 16.20
N PHE A 734 5.45 -26.38 16.01
CA PHE A 734 4.71 -25.27 16.63
C PHE A 734 3.25 -25.20 16.13
N ALA A 735 3.01 -25.45 14.84
CA ALA A 735 1.64 -25.56 14.30
C ALA A 735 0.84 -26.72 14.94
N LYS A 736 1.50 -27.85 15.25
CA LYS A 736 0.87 -28.99 15.95
C LYS A 736 0.61 -28.67 17.43
N GLU A 737 1.56 -28.04 18.13
CA GLU A 737 1.41 -27.69 19.55
C GLU A 737 0.42 -26.53 19.74
N CYS A 738 0.42 -25.52 18.87
CA CYS A 738 -0.38 -24.28 18.94
C CYS A 738 -1.15 -23.97 17.63
N PRO A 739 -2.17 -24.77 17.26
CA PRO A 739 -3.01 -24.48 16.10
C PRO A 739 -3.76 -23.15 16.29
N GLY A 740 -3.97 -22.43 15.19
CA GLY A 740 -4.40 -21.03 15.16
C GLY A 740 -3.25 -20.02 15.25
N PHE A 741 -2.01 -20.44 15.52
CA PHE A 741 -0.79 -19.60 15.55
C PHE A 741 0.25 -20.05 14.51
N GLU A 742 -0.17 -20.76 13.47
CA GLU A 742 0.69 -21.31 12.42
C GLU A 742 1.52 -20.20 11.73
N THR A 743 2.76 -20.54 11.37
CA THR A 743 3.61 -19.68 10.54
C THR A 743 3.31 -19.97 9.07
N ASP A 744 2.82 -18.98 8.32
CA ASP A 744 2.68 -19.10 6.86
C ASP A 744 4.06 -19.10 6.20
N ILE A 745 4.38 -20.13 5.42
CA ILE A 745 5.63 -20.25 4.68
C ILE A 745 5.34 -20.58 3.22
N HIS A 746 5.06 -19.53 2.44
CA HIS A 746 4.97 -19.61 0.98
C HIS A 746 6.18 -20.36 0.40
N GLY A 747 5.90 -21.32 -0.50
CA GLY A 747 6.92 -22.17 -1.13
C GLY A 747 7.00 -23.57 -0.53
N LEU A 748 6.40 -23.79 0.64
CA LEU A 748 6.03 -25.13 1.07
C LEU A 748 4.74 -25.60 0.36
N VAL A 749 4.54 -26.91 0.36
CA VAL A 749 3.29 -27.56 -0.05
C VAL A 749 2.88 -28.57 1.02
N GLU A 750 1.68 -28.39 1.53
CA GLU A 750 1.02 -29.32 2.46
C GLU A 750 0.39 -30.48 1.70
N LEU A 751 0.54 -31.70 2.22
CA LEU A 751 -0.15 -32.90 1.76
C LEU A 751 -0.59 -33.72 2.98
N GLU A 752 -1.86 -34.11 3.01
CA GLU A 752 -2.39 -35.08 3.98
C GLU A 752 -1.96 -36.50 3.58
N ASP A 753 -1.40 -37.27 4.52
CA ASP A 753 -0.98 -38.66 4.27
C ASP A 753 -2.11 -39.69 4.49
N GLU A 754 -1.84 -40.98 4.22
CA GLU A 754 -2.85 -42.05 4.31
C GLU A 754 -3.46 -42.24 5.73
N ASN A 755 -2.89 -41.62 6.76
CA ASN A 755 -3.35 -41.64 8.15
C ASN A 755 -4.07 -40.34 8.56
N GLY A 756 -4.11 -39.32 7.70
CA GLY A 756 -4.61 -37.98 8.02
C GLY A 756 -3.58 -37.04 8.65
N GLU A 757 -2.28 -37.36 8.62
CA GLU A 757 -1.24 -36.42 9.11
C GLU A 757 -0.82 -35.44 8.00
N ILE A 758 -0.85 -34.14 8.28
CA ILE A 758 -0.36 -33.10 7.37
C ILE A 758 1.17 -33.11 7.36
N ARG A 759 1.74 -33.39 6.18
CA ARG A 759 3.17 -33.36 5.88
C ARG A 759 3.51 -32.16 5.01
N TYR A 760 4.70 -31.63 5.21
CA TYR A 760 5.19 -30.42 4.56
C TYR A 760 6.37 -30.74 3.65
N TYR A 761 6.30 -30.24 2.41
CA TYR A 761 7.29 -30.48 1.37
C TYR A 761 7.74 -29.17 0.73
N ALA A 762 8.92 -29.14 0.09
CA ALA A 762 9.29 -28.11 -0.86
C ALA A 762 9.63 -28.73 -2.22
N ASP A 763 9.28 -28.04 -3.31
CA ASP A 763 9.63 -28.47 -4.66
C ASP A 763 11.08 -28.05 -4.98
N CYS A 764 11.91 -29.05 -5.25
CA CYS A 764 13.35 -28.95 -5.46
C CYS A 764 13.73 -29.34 -6.90
N VAL A 765 14.97 -29.05 -7.27
CA VAL A 765 15.61 -29.63 -8.46
C VAL A 765 15.69 -31.15 -8.26
N ALA A 766 15.16 -31.90 -9.23
CA ALA A 766 15.26 -33.36 -9.22
C ALA A 766 16.73 -33.79 -9.36
N GLU A 767 17.17 -34.69 -8.49
CA GLU A 767 18.51 -35.27 -8.61
C GLU A 767 18.55 -36.22 -9.82
N GLU A 768 19.63 -36.17 -10.62
CA GLU A 768 19.80 -37.14 -11.71
C GLU A 768 19.99 -38.53 -11.11
N SER A 769 18.92 -39.34 -11.12
CA SER A 769 18.94 -40.71 -10.62
C SER A 769 20.15 -41.45 -11.19
N VAL A 770 21.08 -41.87 -10.31
CA VAL A 770 22.24 -42.69 -10.68
C VAL A 770 21.72 -44.03 -11.16
N LYS A 771 21.48 -44.14 -12.48
CA LYS A 771 20.94 -45.34 -13.11
C LYS A 771 21.80 -46.53 -12.70
N PRO A 772 21.24 -47.55 -12.02
CA PRO A 772 22.00 -48.71 -11.60
C PRO A 772 22.71 -49.31 -12.80
N VAL A 773 24.05 -49.37 -12.75
CA VAL A 773 24.86 -49.88 -13.86
C VAL A 773 24.47 -51.33 -14.10
N ALA A 774 23.72 -51.57 -15.18
CA ALA A 774 23.13 -52.86 -15.46
C ALA A 774 24.24 -53.91 -15.63
N VAL A 775 24.38 -54.79 -14.63
CA VAL A 775 25.39 -55.84 -14.59
C VAL A 775 25.21 -56.75 -15.81
N LYS A 776 26.14 -56.65 -16.76
CA LYS A 776 26.13 -57.46 -17.97
C LYS A 776 26.25 -58.95 -17.62
N LYS A 777 25.12 -59.67 -17.60
CA LYS A 777 25.14 -61.13 -17.62
C LYS A 777 25.79 -61.59 -18.93
N THR A 778 26.81 -62.44 -18.80
CA THR A 778 27.59 -63.00 -19.90
C THR A 778 26.78 -64.01 -20.73
N ALA A 779 27.19 -64.23 -21.98
CA ALA A 779 26.35 -64.86 -23.00
C ALA A 779 26.42 -66.40 -23.05
N ALA A 780 25.33 -67.03 -23.52
CA ALA A 780 25.22 -68.47 -23.76
C ALA A 780 24.54 -68.81 -25.12
N VAL A 781 25.23 -68.44 -26.22
CA VAL A 781 25.41 -69.21 -27.48
C VAL A 781 24.28 -70.16 -28.00
N LYS A 782 23.70 -69.81 -29.19
CA LYS A 782 23.05 -70.69 -30.24
C LYS A 782 21.74 -71.42 -29.87
N LYS A 783 20.82 -71.83 -30.78
CA LYS A 783 20.33 -71.53 -32.18
C LYS A 783 19.34 -72.70 -32.53
N PRO A 784 18.56 -72.73 -33.65
CA PRO A 784 17.87 -71.70 -34.45
C PRO A 784 16.40 -72.10 -34.80
N ALA A 785 15.81 -71.46 -35.84
CA ALA A 785 14.56 -71.78 -36.56
C ALA A 785 13.23 -71.54 -35.80
N ALA A 786 12.23 -70.75 -36.22
CA ALA A 786 11.80 -70.10 -37.48
C ALA A 786 10.77 -70.86 -38.32
N GLU A 787 9.60 -70.23 -38.51
CA GLU A 787 8.97 -70.11 -39.84
C GLU A 787 8.07 -68.85 -39.94
N LYS A 788 7.53 -68.57 -41.13
CA LYS A 788 6.77 -67.34 -41.48
C LYS A 788 5.37 -67.70 -41.95
N THR A 789 4.41 -66.78 -41.83
CA THR A 789 3.33 -66.39 -42.80
C THR A 789 2.12 -65.81 -42.06
N VAL A 790 1.22 -65.00 -42.64
CA VAL A 790 1.28 -64.04 -43.77
C VAL A 790 0.24 -62.95 -43.49
N ALA A 791 0.45 -61.70 -43.95
CA ALA A 791 -0.50 -60.61 -43.75
C ALA A 791 -1.56 -60.50 -44.87
N LYS A 792 -2.75 -59.98 -44.55
CA LYS A 792 -3.66 -59.35 -45.53
C LYS A 792 -4.43 -58.17 -44.92
N LYS A 793 -4.60 -57.10 -45.70
CA LYS A 793 -5.40 -55.88 -45.42
C LYS A 793 -6.70 -55.90 -46.26
N THR A 794 -7.49 -54.82 -46.13
CA THR A 794 -8.71 -54.39 -46.87
C THR A 794 -10.04 -54.89 -46.27
N ALA A 795 -11.16 -54.14 -46.29
CA ALA A 795 -11.43 -52.70 -46.61
C ALA A 795 -12.68 -52.22 -45.82
N ALA A 796 -13.21 -51.01 -46.07
CA ALA A 796 -14.24 -50.37 -45.26
C ALA A 796 -15.54 -49.99 -46.01
N ALA A 797 -16.67 -49.98 -45.27
CA ALA A 797 -17.97 -49.34 -45.57
C ALA A 797 -18.74 -49.85 -46.83
N PRO A 798 -19.98 -49.39 -47.14
CA PRO A 798 -20.90 -48.47 -46.43
C PRO A 798 -22.37 -48.96 -46.31
N GLY A 799 -23.30 -48.09 -45.86
CA GLY A 799 -24.75 -48.16 -46.22
C GLY A 799 -25.76 -48.24 -45.06
N ALA A 800 -26.94 -47.62 -45.20
CA ALA A 800 -28.03 -47.63 -44.21
C ALA A 800 -29.43 -47.32 -44.82
N THR A 801 -30.52 -47.90 -44.29
CA THR A 801 -31.92 -47.53 -44.64
C THR A 801 -33.00 -48.00 -43.62
N THR A 802 -33.60 -47.03 -42.90
CA THR A 802 -35.06 -46.74 -42.75
C THR A 802 -36.16 -47.77 -42.34
N ALA A 803 -36.95 -47.38 -41.30
CA ALA A 803 -38.44 -47.21 -41.26
C ALA A 803 -39.43 -48.17 -40.50
N ALA A 804 -39.95 -47.65 -39.35
CA ALA A 804 -41.39 -47.39 -39.04
C ALA A 804 -42.37 -48.39 -38.34
N LYS A 805 -43.29 -47.79 -37.53
CA LYS A 805 -44.68 -48.18 -37.11
C LYS A 805 -45.04 -48.64 -35.64
N THR A 806 -45.35 -47.64 -34.77
CA THR A 806 -46.63 -47.40 -33.99
C THR A 806 -47.24 -48.49 -33.01
N PRO A 807 -48.37 -48.29 -32.24
CA PRO A 807 -48.35 -48.37 -30.74
C PRO A 807 -49.48 -49.17 -30.00
N ALA A 808 -49.52 -49.20 -28.63
CA ALA A 808 -50.69 -48.80 -27.77
C ALA A 808 -50.80 -49.33 -26.28
N LYS A 809 -51.12 -48.40 -25.34
CA LYS A 809 -51.99 -48.41 -24.11
C LYS A 809 -52.20 -49.63 -23.14
N LYS A 810 -51.99 -49.41 -21.81
CA LYS A 810 -52.95 -49.41 -20.63
C LYS A 810 -52.14 -49.39 -19.29
N ALA A 811 -52.35 -48.56 -18.23
CA ALA A 811 -53.49 -48.26 -17.31
C ALA A 811 -53.69 -49.32 -16.18
N ALA A 812 -53.88 -49.05 -14.87
CA ALA A 812 -54.10 -47.84 -14.01
C ALA A 812 -53.28 -47.92 -12.67
N THR A 813 -53.55 -47.46 -11.42
CA THR A 813 -54.62 -46.77 -10.58
C THR A 813 -53.89 -46.23 -9.28
N LYS A 814 -54.16 -45.10 -8.57
CA LYS A 814 -55.30 -44.56 -7.74
C LYS A 814 -55.54 -45.18 -6.32
N PRO A 815 -56.10 -44.44 -5.30
CA PRO A 815 -56.07 -42.99 -4.97
C PRO A 815 -56.13 -42.62 -3.43
N ALA A 816 -56.47 -41.34 -3.12
CA ALA A 816 -57.06 -40.76 -1.86
C ALA A 816 -56.09 -40.05 -0.86
N THR A 817 -56.43 -38.97 -0.12
CA THR A 817 -57.66 -38.13 -0.04
C THR A 817 -57.38 -36.63 0.26
N LYS A 818 -58.40 -35.77 0.15
CA LYS A 818 -58.48 -34.30 0.47
C LYS A 818 -59.25 -34.10 1.83
N PRO A 819 -59.63 -32.90 2.38
CA PRO A 819 -59.89 -31.59 1.70
C PRO A 819 -59.70 -30.24 2.48
N ALA A 820 -59.92 -29.10 1.76
CA ALA A 820 -60.72 -27.91 2.17
C ALA A 820 -60.23 -26.91 3.28
N THR A 821 -60.66 -25.63 3.36
CA THR A 821 -61.55 -24.76 2.52
C THR A 821 -61.40 -23.24 2.78
N LYS A 822 -61.59 -22.40 1.73
CA LYS A 822 -62.25 -21.05 1.71
C LYS A 822 -61.63 -19.87 2.52
N ALA A 823 -61.88 -18.58 2.21
CA ALA A 823 -62.37 -17.92 0.98
C ALA A 823 -62.20 -16.37 1.05
N ALA A 824 -61.98 -15.73 -0.12
CA ALA A 824 -62.64 -14.54 -0.72
C ALA A 824 -62.97 -13.26 0.14
N ALA A 825 -63.23 -12.06 -0.42
CA ALA A 825 -63.56 -11.69 -1.81
C ALA A 825 -63.42 -10.17 -2.11
N LYS A 826 -63.19 -9.82 -3.41
CA LYS A 826 -63.79 -8.66 -4.15
C LYS A 826 -63.46 -7.19 -3.72
N SER A 827 -63.69 -6.13 -4.53
CA SER A 827 -63.71 -5.92 -6.01
C SER A 827 -63.98 -4.44 -6.41
N THR A 828 -63.85 -4.13 -7.72
CA THR A 828 -64.32 -2.94 -8.52
C THR A 828 -63.26 -1.86 -8.82
N ALA A 829 -63.23 -1.16 -9.98
CA ALA A 829 -63.80 -1.42 -11.33
C ALA A 829 -63.12 -0.57 -12.46
N LYS A 830 -63.39 -0.88 -13.74
CA LYS A 830 -63.08 -0.12 -14.99
C LYS A 830 -64.27 0.80 -15.38
N PRO A 831 -64.29 1.68 -16.45
CA PRO A 831 -63.50 1.79 -17.70
C PRO A 831 -62.89 3.21 -17.97
N ALA A 832 -62.11 3.59 -19.02
CA ALA A 832 -61.74 3.14 -20.38
C ALA A 832 -62.45 3.80 -21.60
N VAL A 833 -61.75 4.69 -22.33
CA VAL A 833 -62.06 5.36 -23.63
C VAL A 833 -60.70 5.66 -24.33
N LYS A 834 -60.34 5.09 -25.52
CA LYS A 834 -60.45 5.59 -26.93
C LYS A 834 -59.86 7.00 -27.23
N ALA A 835 -59.23 7.31 -28.39
CA ALA A 835 -58.69 6.50 -29.51
C ALA A 835 -57.84 7.30 -30.55
N ALA A 836 -56.80 6.64 -31.11
CA ALA A 836 -56.33 6.56 -32.52
C ALA A 836 -56.11 7.77 -33.48
N ALA A 837 -54.86 7.91 -33.98
CA ALA A 837 -54.41 8.14 -35.40
C ALA A 837 -52.86 7.88 -35.46
N LYS A 838 -52.22 7.20 -36.44
CA LYS A 838 -52.00 7.44 -37.91
C LYS A 838 -51.37 8.82 -38.20
N THR A 839 -50.28 8.98 -38.96
CA THR A 839 -49.78 8.23 -40.16
C THR A 839 -48.23 8.28 -40.32
N ALA A 840 -47.64 7.47 -41.21
CA ALA A 840 -46.21 7.46 -41.59
C ALA A 840 -45.78 8.72 -42.40
N ARG A 841 -44.48 9.00 -42.66
CA ARG A 841 -43.64 8.36 -43.72
C ARG A 841 -42.17 8.84 -43.75
N LYS A 842 -41.28 7.97 -44.28
CA LYS A 842 -40.02 8.22 -45.05
C LYS A 842 -39.00 9.29 -44.60
N ALA A 843 -37.82 8.79 -44.23
CA ALA A 843 -36.50 9.06 -44.86
C ALA A 843 -36.19 10.45 -45.46
N ALA A 844 -35.21 11.11 -44.83
CA ALA A 844 -33.99 11.59 -45.50
C ALA A 844 -32.79 10.88 -44.84
#